data_AF-A0A228JZ42-F1
#
_entry.id   AF-A0A228JZ42-F1
#
_cell.length_a   1.000
_cell.length_b   1.000
_cell.length_c   1.000
_cell.angle_alpha   90.00
_cell.angle_beta   90.00
_cell.angle_gamma   90.00
#
_symmetry.space_group_name_H-M   'P 1'
#
loop_
_entity.id
_entity.type
_entity.pdbx_description
1 polymer ?
#
loop_
_entity_poly.entity_id
_entity_poly.type
_entity_poly.pdbx_seq_one_letter_code
_entity_poly.pdbx_strand_id
1 'polypeptide(L)'
;MNDLTEMATLSAGAVPAGVDTAVVRATDALLAAQNADGHWVYELEADSTIPAEYVLLVHYLGETPNLELEQKIGKYLRRIQQADGGWPLFTDGAPNISASVKAYFALKVIGDDENAEHMQRARRAIHAMGGAEMSNVFTRIQLALYGAIPWRAVPMMPVEIMLLPQWFPFHLSKVSYWARTVIVPLLVLNAKRPLAQNPRGVRIDELFIDPPVNAGLLPRQGHQSPGWFAFFRVVDHALRAADGLFPNYTRERAIRQAVSFVDERLNGEDGLGAIYPAMANAVMMYDALGYAEDHPNRAIARKSIEKLLVVHDDEAYCQPCLSPVWDTSLAAHALLETRDARAEDAAIRGLEWLRPLQILDVRGDWISRRPHVRPGGWAFQYANAHYPDVDDTAVVAVAMERAQQLKQNDAYRDSIARAREWVVGMQSSDGGWGAFEPENTQYYLNNIPFSDHGALLDPPTADVSGRCLSMLSQLGETPLNSEPARRALDYMLKEQEPDGSWYGRWGMNYVYGTWTALCSLNAAGLTPDDPRMKRGAQWLLSIQNKDGGWGEDGDSYKLNYRGFEQAPSTASQTAWALLGLMAAGEVNNPAVARGIDYLIAEQNDEGLWDETRFTATGFPRVFYLRYHGYRKFFPLWALARYRNLKRDNTTRVTVGL
;
A
#
# COMPACT_ATOMS: atom_id res chain seq x y z
N MET A 1 -4.27 39.08 57.85
CA MET A 1 -3.64 38.83 56.54
C MET A 1 -3.23 37.37 56.50
N ASN A 2 -4.24 36.51 56.34
CA ASN A 2 -4.13 35.09 56.03
C ASN A 2 -5.08 34.92 54.85
N ASP A 3 -4.51 34.74 53.67
CA ASP A 3 -5.11 34.17 52.46
C ASP A 3 -4.21 34.60 51.30
N LEU A 4 -3.78 33.62 50.49
CA LEU A 4 -3.15 33.69 49.15
C LEU A 4 -2.08 32.61 48.92
N THR A 5 -2.07 31.50 49.67
CA THR A 5 -1.19 30.34 49.39
C THR A 5 -1.96 29.03 49.26
N GLU A 6 -3.13 29.08 48.63
CA GLU A 6 -3.84 27.89 48.17
C GLU A 6 -4.48 28.16 46.80
N MET A 7 -4.43 27.14 45.93
CA MET A 7 -4.98 27.05 44.57
C MET A 7 -4.09 27.50 43.40
N ALA A 8 -3.13 26.62 43.08
CA ALA A 8 -2.88 26.20 41.69
C ALA A 8 -2.17 24.83 41.66
N THR A 9 -2.71 23.84 42.39
CA THR A 9 -2.48 22.44 42.03
C THR A 9 -3.31 22.16 40.79
N LEU A 10 -2.67 22.23 39.61
CA LEU A 10 -3.22 21.71 38.36
C LEU A 10 -3.71 20.29 38.64
N SER A 11 -5.03 20.07 38.60
CA SER A 11 -5.59 18.75 38.81
C SER A 11 -5.04 17.83 37.73
N ALA A 12 -4.31 16.78 38.12
CA ALA A 12 -3.94 15.71 37.21
C ALA A 12 -5.21 15.26 36.48
N GLY A 13 -5.22 15.31 35.15
CA GLY A 13 -6.38 14.90 34.37
C GLY A 13 -6.61 13.41 34.61
N ALA A 14 -7.68 13.06 35.33
CA ALA A 14 -8.04 11.67 35.57
C ALA A 14 -8.18 10.95 34.21
N VAL A 15 -7.65 9.73 34.13
CA VAL A 15 -7.91 8.86 32.97
C VAL A 15 -9.43 8.64 32.90
N PRO A 16 -10.09 8.91 31.75
CA PRO A 16 -11.50 8.66 31.56
C PRO A 16 -11.88 7.22 31.94
N ALA A 17 -13.08 7.05 32.50
CA ALA A 17 -13.59 5.74 32.85
C ALA A 17 -13.65 4.84 31.61
N GLY A 18 -13.20 3.58 31.73
CA GLY A 18 -13.25 2.60 30.65
C GLY A 18 -11.99 2.47 29.78
N VAL A 19 -11.07 3.45 29.77
CA VAL A 19 -9.82 3.37 28.99
C VAL A 19 -9.00 2.13 29.38
N ASP A 20 -8.84 1.88 30.68
CA ASP A 20 -8.05 0.74 31.17
C ASP A 20 -8.66 -0.60 30.74
N THR A 21 -9.99 -0.72 30.84
CA THR A 21 -10.72 -1.91 30.40
C THR A 21 -10.57 -2.10 28.89
N ALA A 22 -10.72 -1.03 28.10
CA ALA A 22 -10.60 -1.10 26.65
C ALA A 22 -9.19 -1.53 26.21
N VAL A 23 -8.14 -0.98 26.84
CA VAL A 23 -6.75 -1.39 26.60
C VAL A 23 -6.56 -2.87 26.91
N VAL A 24 -7.01 -3.36 28.08
CA VAL A 24 -6.85 -4.78 28.46
C VAL A 24 -7.53 -5.70 27.45
N ARG A 25 -8.78 -5.39 27.05
CA ARG A 25 -9.53 -6.22 26.10
C ARG A 25 -8.84 -6.29 24.72
N ALA A 26 -8.39 -5.15 24.21
CA ALA A 26 -7.67 -5.10 22.93
C ALA A 26 -6.29 -5.77 23.00
N THR A 27 -5.58 -5.64 24.13
CA THR A 27 -4.34 -6.39 24.38
C THR A 27 -4.58 -7.89 24.34
N ASP A 28 -5.58 -8.39 25.08
CA ASP A 28 -5.88 -9.82 25.13
C ASP A 28 -6.26 -10.38 23.75
N ALA A 29 -7.05 -9.63 22.97
CA ALA A 29 -7.39 -10.00 21.59
C ALA A 29 -6.16 -10.05 20.66
N LEU A 30 -5.24 -9.08 20.77
CA LEU A 30 -4.03 -9.04 19.96
C LEU A 30 -3.04 -10.15 20.36
N LEU A 31 -2.95 -10.49 21.66
CA LEU A 31 -2.18 -11.62 22.14
C LEU A 31 -2.72 -12.95 21.60
N ALA A 32 -4.04 -13.12 21.59
CA ALA A 32 -4.70 -14.32 21.05
C ALA A 32 -4.50 -14.48 19.53
N ALA A 33 -4.29 -13.37 18.81
CA ALA A 33 -4.06 -13.36 17.36
C ALA A 33 -2.60 -13.63 16.95
N GLN A 34 -1.66 -13.72 17.90
CA GLN A 34 -0.25 -13.99 17.59
C GLN A 34 -0.08 -15.44 17.11
N ASN A 35 0.63 -15.63 15.99
CA ASN A 35 1.00 -16.96 15.52
C ASN A 35 2.00 -17.63 16.48
N ALA A 36 2.07 -18.96 16.43
CA ALA A 36 2.92 -19.75 17.32
C ALA A 36 4.42 -19.44 17.20
N ASP A 37 4.87 -18.97 16.03
CA ASP A 37 6.24 -18.53 15.76
C ASP A 37 6.50 -17.06 16.12
N GLY A 38 5.49 -16.34 16.62
CA GLY A 38 5.61 -15.00 17.19
C GLY A 38 5.12 -13.86 16.29
N HIS A 39 4.84 -14.09 15.02
CA HIS A 39 4.43 -13.01 14.13
C HIS A 39 2.92 -12.75 14.14
N TRP A 40 2.51 -11.60 13.64
CA TRP A 40 1.14 -11.30 13.26
C TRP A 40 1.06 -11.14 11.75
N VAL A 41 -0.04 -11.61 11.19
CA VAL A 41 -0.41 -11.34 9.81
C VAL A 41 -1.92 -11.23 9.75
N TYR A 42 -2.42 -10.19 9.10
CA TYR A 42 -3.83 -9.99 8.89
C TYR A 42 -4.14 -9.95 7.40
N GLU A 43 -5.42 -10.12 7.08
CA GLU A 43 -5.90 -9.99 5.71
C GLU A 43 -5.60 -8.58 5.17
N LEU A 44 -5.10 -8.53 3.93
CA LEU A 44 -4.90 -7.32 3.15
C LEU A 44 -5.87 -7.35 1.97
N GLU A 45 -7.00 -6.69 2.14
CA GLU A 45 -8.09 -6.71 1.16
C GLU A 45 -7.95 -5.53 0.18
N ALA A 46 -8.31 -5.78 -1.08
CA ALA A 46 -8.34 -4.79 -2.15
C ALA A 46 -9.74 -4.75 -2.80
N ASP A 47 -9.88 -3.98 -3.88
CA ASP A 47 -11.10 -3.97 -4.67
C ASP A 47 -11.35 -5.29 -5.43
N SER A 48 -12.46 -5.34 -6.17
CA SER A 48 -12.90 -6.51 -6.95
C SER A 48 -11.92 -7.02 -8.02
N THR A 49 -10.92 -6.22 -8.40
CA THR A 49 -10.04 -6.53 -9.53
C THR A 49 -9.16 -7.75 -9.29
N ILE A 50 -8.51 -7.88 -8.12
CA ILE A 50 -7.61 -9.01 -7.83
C ILE A 50 -8.37 -10.34 -7.74
N PRO A 51 -9.50 -10.45 -7.01
CA PRO A 51 -10.30 -11.68 -6.99
C PRO A 51 -10.86 -12.03 -8.39
N ALA A 52 -11.28 -11.04 -9.17
CA ALA A 52 -11.73 -11.27 -10.54
C ALA A 52 -10.60 -11.75 -11.46
N GLU A 53 -9.41 -11.14 -11.35
CA GLU A 53 -8.25 -11.55 -12.11
C GLU A 53 -7.79 -12.97 -11.78
N TYR A 54 -7.92 -13.41 -10.53
CA TYR A 54 -7.59 -14.79 -10.14
C TYR A 54 -8.45 -15.80 -10.90
N VAL A 55 -9.77 -15.58 -10.93
CA VAL A 55 -10.70 -16.42 -11.71
C VAL A 55 -10.30 -16.38 -13.19
N LEU A 56 -10.06 -15.18 -13.73
CA LEU A 56 -9.66 -15.03 -15.13
C LEU A 56 -8.28 -15.63 -15.43
N LEU A 57 -7.38 -15.78 -14.47
CA LEU A 57 -6.09 -16.45 -14.66
C LEU A 57 -6.27 -17.96 -14.84
N VAL A 58 -7.08 -18.60 -13.99
CA VAL A 58 -7.40 -20.04 -14.07
C VAL A 58 -7.96 -20.39 -15.46
N HIS A 59 -8.91 -19.58 -15.94
CA HIS A 59 -9.53 -19.80 -17.27
C HIS A 59 -8.63 -19.38 -18.43
N TYR A 60 -7.73 -18.41 -18.23
CA TYR A 60 -6.72 -18.06 -19.22
C TYR A 60 -5.81 -19.25 -19.49
N LEU A 61 -5.36 -19.91 -18.42
CA LEU A 61 -4.45 -21.08 -18.47
C LEU A 61 -5.17 -22.38 -18.85
N GLY A 62 -6.50 -22.38 -18.96
CA GLY A 62 -7.28 -23.59 -19.22
C GLY A 62 -7.20 -24.64 -18.11
N GLU A 63 -6.83 -24.21 -16.90
CA GLU A 63 -6.77 -25.07 -15.72
C GLU A 63 -8.16 -25.62 -15.37
N THR A 64 -8.22 -26.78 -14.71
CA THR A 64 -9.48 -27.27 -14.16
C THR A 64 -9.88 -26.41 -12.97
N PRO A 65 -11.01 -25.68 -13.02
CA PRO A 65 -11.36 -24.76 -11.94
C PRO A 65 -11.82 -25.51 -10.69
N ASN A 66 -11.41 -25.01 -9.53
CA ASN A 66 -12.04 -25.38 -8.26
C ASN A 66 -13.41 -24.67 -8.17
N LEU A 67 -14.48 -25.39 -8.50
CA LEU A 67 -15.83 -24.83 -8.57
C LEU A 67 -16.35 -24.29 -7.23
N GLU A 68 -15.95 -24.88 -6.11
CA GLU A 68 -16.33 -24.38 -4.78
C GLU A 68 -15.67 -23.02 -4.51
N LEU A 69 -14.37 -22.92 -4.77
CA LEU A 69 -13.62 -21.67 -4.63
C LEU A 69 -14.16 -20.57 -5.55
N GLU A 70 -14.45 -20.89 -6.81
CA GLU A 70 -15.06 -19.95 -7.76
C GLU A 70 -16.44 -19.46 -7.28
N GLN A 71 -17.27 -20.34 -6.73
CA GLN A 71 -18.57 -19.96 -6.18
C GLN A 71 -18.41 -19.02 -4.97
N LYS A 72 -17.44 -19.29 -4.10
CA LYS A 72 -17.10 -18.43 -2.95
C LYS A 72 -16.58 -17.06 -3.39
N ILE A 73 -15.72 -17.00 -4.41
CA ILE A 73 -15.28 -15.73 -5.01
C ILE A 73 -16.45 -14.99 -5.68
N GLY A 74 -17.32 -15.71 -6.40
CA GLY A 74 -18.52 -15.13 -6.99
C GLY A 74 -19.45 -14.53 -5.93
N LYS A 75 -19.60 -15.19 -4.77
CA LYS A 75 -20.39 -14.67 -3.65
C LYS A 75 -19.78 -13.38 -3.08
N TYR A 76 -18.47 -13.36 -2.87
CA TYR A 76 -17.73 -12.14 -2.50
C TYR A 76 -17.98 -11.00 -3.51
N LEU A 77 -17.77 -11.24 -4.81
CA LEU A 77 -17.96 -10.24 -5.87
C LEU A 77 -19.39 -9.71 -5.91
N ARG A 78 -20.41 -10.57 -5.75
CA ARG A 78 -21.82 -10.14 -5.69
C ARG A 78 -22.12 -9.32 -4.44
N ARG A 79 -21.55 -9.66 -3.28
CA ARG A 79 -21.75 -8.90 -2.03
C ARG A 79 -21.21 -7.47 -2.13
N ILE A 80 -20.05 -7.28 -2.78
CA ILE A 80 -19.41 -5.97 -2.91
C ILE A 80 -19.89 -5.17 -4.13
N GLN A 81 -20.84 -5.69 -4.90
CA GLN A 81 -21.50 -4.92 -5.96
C GLN A 81 -22.36 -3.82 -5.35
N GLN A 82 -22.24 -2.59 -5.85
CA GLN A 82 -23.06 -1.47 -5.39
C GLN A 82 -24.48 -1.53 -5.97
N ALA A 83 -25.38 -0.75 -5.35
CA ALA A 83 -26.78 -0.67 -5.75
C ALA A 83 -26.99 -0.17 -7.20
N ASP A 84 -26.07 0.68 -7.69
CA ASP A 84 -26.06 1.15 -9.08
C ASP A 84 -25.62 0.07 -10.09
N GLY A 85 -25.06 -1.04 -9.59
CA GLY A 85 -24.59 -2.19 -10.37
C GLY A 85 -23.08 -2.23 -10.58
N GLY A 86 -22.35 -1.16 -10.28
CA GLY A 86 -20.90 -1.11 -10.48
C GLY A 86 -20.10 -1.66 -9.29
N TRP A 87 -18.79 -1.71 -9.47
CA TRP A 87 -17.82 -2.01 -8.42
C TRP A 87 -16.88 -0.82 -8.25
N PRO A 88 -16.73 -0.30 -7.02
CA PRO A 88 -15.83 0.81 -6.73
C PRO A 88 -14.40 0.30 -6.45
N LEU A 89 -13.44 1.23 -6.30
CA LEU A 89 -12.08 0.92 -5.84
C LEU A 89 -11.94 0.91 -4.29
N PHE A 90 -12.93 1.45 -3.58
CA PHE A 90 -13.00 1.49 -2.12
C PHE A 90 -14.47 1.56 -1.69
N THR A 91 -14.77 1.19 -0.44
CA THR A 91 -16.14 1.20 0.11
C THR A 91 -16.83 2.55 -0.08
N ASP A 92 -18.06 2.54 -0.60
CA ASP A 92 -18.90 3.71 -0.93
C ASP A 92 -18.33 4.71 -1.96
N GLY A 93 -17.20 4.41 -2.59
CA GLY A 93 -16.69 5.20 -3.71
C GLY A 93 -17.57 5.09 -4.96
N ALA A 94 -17.36 5.97 -5.94
CA ALA A 94 -18.03 5.86 -7.23
C ALA A 94 -17.64 4.55 -7.95
N PRO A 95 -18.53 3.97 -8.79
CA PRO A 95 -18.20 2.80 -9.58
C PRO A 95 -17.00 3.09 -10.49
N ASN A 96 -16.10 2.12 -10.59
CA ASN A 96 -14.93 2.20 -11.45
C ASN A 96 -15.11 1.28 -12.66
N ILE A 97 -14.84 1.82 -13.85
CA ILE A 97 -15.05 1.10 -15.11
C ILE A 97 -14.24 -0.21 -15.17
N SER A 98 -12.96 -0.18 -14.78
CA SER A 98 -12.08 -1.34 -14.87
C SER A 98 -12.40 -2.40 -13.82
N ALA A 99 -12.70 -1.98 -12.58
CA ALA A 99 -13.17 -2.90 -11.54
C ALA A 99 -14.47 -3.59 -11.97
N SER A 100 -15.43 -2.81 -12.49
CA SER A 100 -16.74 -3.32 -12.91
C SER A 100 -16.65 -4.29 -14.08
N VAL A 101 -15.83 -3.98 -15.10
CA VAL A 101 -15.64 -4.87 -16.27
C VAL A 101 -15.00 -6.19 -15.84
N LYS A 102 -13.97 -6.17 -14.98
CA LYS A 102 -13.32 -7.39 -14.49
C LYS A 102 -14.25 -8.22 -13.62
N ALA A 103 -14.97 -7.61 -12.69
CA ALA A 103 -15.92 -8.30 -11.83
C ALA A 103 -17.05 -8.95 -12.64
N TYR A 104 -17.65 -8.22 -13.60
CA TYR A 104 -18.64 -8.78 -14.51
C TYR A 104 -18.07 -9.95 -15.30
N PHE A 105 -16.86 -9.81 -15.85
CA PHE A 105 -16.24 -10.87 -16.65
C PHE A 105 -15.99 -12.12 -15.80
N ALA A 106 -15.44 -11.97 -14.60
CA ALA A 106 -15.25 -13.09 -13.67
C ALA A 106 -16.58 -13.78 -13.32
N LEU A 107 -17.64 -13.03 -13.00
CA LEU A 107 -18.96 -13.60 -12.69
C LEU A 107 -19.54 -14.36 -13.90
N LYS A 108 -19.43 -13.81 -15.11
CA LYS A 108 -19.88 -14.49 -16.33
C LYS A 108 -19.07 -15.77 -16.58
N VAL A 109 -17.77 -15.74 -16.32
CA VAL A 109 -16.88 -16.91 -16.43
C VAL A 109 -17.24 -17.98 -15.40
N ILE A 110 -17.56 -17.60 -14.16
CA ILE A 110 -18.02 -18.52 -13.10
C ILE A 110 -19.31 -19.23 -13.51
N GLY A 111 -20.21 -18.52 -14.19
CA GLY A 111 -21.44 -19.08 -14.78
C GLY A 111 -22.70 -18.25 -14.54
N ASP A 112 -22.57 -17.01 -14.07
CA ASP A 112 -23.72 -16.13 -13.88
C ASP A 112 -24.33 -15.74 -15.24
N ASP A 113 -25.65 -15.87 -15.36
CA ASP A 113 -26.40 -15.51 -16.58
C ASP A 113 -26.34 -13.99 -16.82
N GLU A 114 -25.98 -13.57 -18.04
CA GLU A 114 -25.94 -12.15 -18.43
C GLU A 114 -27.29 -11.42 -18.28
N ASN A 115 -28.40 -12.18 -18.22
CA ASN A 115 -29.75 -11.68 -18.00
C ASN A 115 -30.17 -11.69 -16.52
N ALA A 116 -29.35 -12.23 -15.61
CA ALA A 116 -29.59 -12.11 -14.18
C ALA A 116 -29.58 -10.63 -13.76
N GLU A 117 -30.38 -10.29 -12.75
CA GLU A 117 -30.62 -8.90 -12.36
C GLU A 117 -29.31 -8.14 -12.06
N HIS A 118 -28.39 -8.76 -11.30
CA HIS A 118 -27.11 -8.15 -10.93
C HIS A 118 -26.19 -7.93 -12.14
N MET A 119 -26.21 -8.84 -13.12
CA MET A 119 -25.45 -8.70 -14.37
C MET A 119 -26.03 -7.59 -15.26
N GLN A 120 -27.36 -7.47 -15.34
CA GLN A 120 -27.99 -6.38 -16.08
C GLN A 120 -27.73 -5.01 -15.46
N ARG A 121 -27.74 -4.90 -14.12
CA ARG A 121 -27.34 -3.66 -13.41
C ARG A 121 -25.89 -3.31 -13.74
N ALA A 122 -24.98 -4.27 -13.64
CA ALA A 122 -23.57 -4.09 -13.98
C ALA A 122 -23.36 -3.60 -15.42
N ARG A 123 -24.00 -4.24 -16.40
CA ARG A 123 -23.92 -3.82 -17.80
C ARG A 123 -24.41 -2.38 -17.99
N ARG A 124 -25.53 -2.00 -17.36
CA ARG A 124 -26.04 -0.61 -17.41
C ARG A 124 -25.06 0.38 -16.79
N ALA A 125 -24.48 0.07 -15.63
CA ALA A 125 -23.48 0.91 -14.98
C ALA A 125 -22.22 1.07 -15.86
N ILE A 126 -21.75 -0.02 -16.46
CA ILE A 126 -20.59 -0.03 -17.37
C ILE A 126 -20.87 0.84 -18.61
N HIS A 127 -22.04 0.71 -19.23
CA HIS A 127 -22.45 1.56 -20.36
C HIS A 127 -22.56 3.03 -19.96
N ALA A 128 -23.08 3.33 -18.76
CA ALA A 128 -23.16 4.69 -18.25
C ALA A 128 -21.77 5.34 -18.06
N MET A 129 -20.74 4.53 -17.80
CA MET A 129 -19.33 4.96 -17.72
C MET A 129 -18.62 5.00 -19.09
N GLY A 130 -19.35 4.80 -20.20
CA GLY A 130 -18.79 4.84 -21.55
C GLY A 130 -18.36 3.48 -22.10
N GLY A 131 -18.76 2.38 -21.46
CA GLY A 131 -18.50 1.02 -21.93
C GLY A 131 -17.10 0.49 -21.60
N ALA A 132 -16.88 -0.80 -21.84
CA ALA A 132 -15.62 -1.48 -21.55
C ALA A 132 -14.41 -0.89 -22.32
N GLU A 133 -14.66 -0.15 -23.39
CA GLU A 133 -13.64 0.61 -24.14
C GLU A 133 -13.01 1.76 -23.35
N MET A 134 -13.59 2.17 -22.23
CA MET A 134 -13.02 3.15 -21.32
C MET A 134 -12.16 2.54 -20.21
N SER A 135 -12.01 1.21 -20.21
CA SER A 135 -11.16 0.51 -19.23
C SER A 135 -9.68 0.89 -19.38
N ASN A 136 -8.99 0.96 -18.24
CA ASN A 136 -7.58 1.27 -18.11
C ASN A 136 -6.65 0.24 -18.79
N VAL A 137 -5.36 0.59 -18.93
CA VAL A 137 -4.38 -0.19 -19.69
C VAL A 137 -4.28 -1.66 -19.26
N PHE A 138 -4.28 -1.96 -17.96
CA PHE A 138 -4.16 -3.34 -17.47
C PHE A 138 -5.39 -4.17 -17.82
N THR A 139 -6.58 -3.57 -17.72
CA THR A 139 -7.83 -4.22 -18.14
C THR A 139 -7.82 -4.45 -19.65
N ARG A 140 -7.34 -3.48 -20.44
CA ARG A 140 -7.20 -3.63 -21.90
C ARG A 140 -6.24 -4.75 -22.29
N ILE A 141 -5.12 -4.88 -21.59
CA ILE A 141 -4.19 -5.99 -21.79
C ILE A 141 -4.89 -7.32 -21.52
N GLN A 142 -5.62 -7.44 -20.42
CA GLN A 142 -6.40 -8.65 -20.12
C GLN A 142 -7.46 -8.94 -21.20
N LEU A 143 -8.21 -7.93 -21.65
CA LEU A 143 -9.17 -8.07 -22.74
C LEU A 143 -8.52 -8.47 -24.06
N ALA A 144 -7.31 -7.97 -24.35
CA ALA A 144 -6.55 -8.35 -25.55
C ALA A 144 -6.01 -9.78 -25.46
N LEU A 145 -5.56 -10.21 -24.28
CA LEU A 145 -5.18 -11.60 -23.98
C LEU A 145 -6.35 -12.56 -24.16
N TYR A 146 -7.58 -12.13 -23.87
CA TYR A 146 -8.81 -12.90 -24.14
C TYR A 146 -9.36 -12.75 -25.57
N GLY A 147 -8.70 -11.99 -26.44
CA GLY A 147 -9.17 -11.73 -27.80
C GLY A 147 -10.49 -10.95 -27.87
N ALA A 148 -10.87 -10.25 -26.79
CA ALA A 148 -12.05 -9.39 -26.75
C ALA A 148 -11.80 -8.06 -27.47
N ILE A 149 -10.58 -7.52 -27.40
CA ILE A 149 -10.17 -6.31 -28.14
C ILE A 149 -8.85 -6.57 -28.90
N PRO A 150 -8.55 -5.80 -29.96
CA PRO A 150 -7.29 -5.96 -30.67
C PRO A 150 -6.11 -5.33 -29.90
N TRP A 151 -4.90 -5.90 -30.02
CA TRP A 151 -3.66 -5.36 -29.43
C TRP A 151 -3.31 -3.91 -29.86
N ARG A 152 -3.91 -3.40 -30.96
CA ARG A 152 -3.78 -1.97 -31.32
C ARG A 152 -4.41 -1.01 -30.31
N ALA A 153 -5.31 -1.52 -29.47
CA ALA A 153 -5.96 -0.79 -28.40
C ALA A 153 -5.08 -0.66 -27.14
N VAL A 154 -3.94 -1.35 -27.10
CA VAL A 154 -2.97 -1.32 -26.01
C VAL A 154 -1.76 -0.47 -26.42
N PRO A 155 -1.25 0.44 -25.55
CA PRO A 155 -0.03 1.19 -25.78
C PRO A 155 1.18 0.29 -26.12
N MET A 156 2.01 0.73 -27.07
CA MET A 156 3.23 0.02 -27.45
C MET A 156 4.28 0.11 -26.34
N MET A 157 4.69 -1.06 -25.84
CA MET A 157 5.82 -1.24 -24.94
C MET A 157 6.66 -2.40 -25.48
N PRO A 158 7.62 -2.14 -26.39
CA PRO A 158 8.40 -3.20 -27.05
C PRO A 158 9.32 -3.91 -26.04
N VAL A 159 9.47 -5.23 -26.17
CA VAL A 159 10.34 -6.02 -25.28
C VAL A 159 11.80 -5.60 -25.38
N GLU A 160 12.21 -5.03 -26.51
CA GLU A 160 13.54 -4.47 -26.76
C GLU A 160 13.93 -3.37 -25.75
N ILE A 161 12.99 -2.83 -24.99
CA ILE A 161 13.25 -1.99 -23.80
C ILE A 161 14.25 -2.64 -22.84
N MET A 162 14.24 -3.97 -22.71
CA MET A 162 15.20 -4.72 -21.87
C MET A 162 16.67 -4.48 -22.25
N LEU A 163 16.92 -4.07 -23.50
CA LEU A 163 18.26 -3.88 -24.06
C LEU A 163 18.73 -2.42 -24.00
N LEU A 164 17.88 -1.49 -23.54
CA LEU A 164 18.23 -0.08 -23.49
C LEU A 164 19.35 0.15 -22.46
N PRO A 165 20.35 1.00 -22.78
CA PRO A 165 21.38 1.35 -21.80
C PRO A 165 20.81 2.26 -20.71
N GLN A 166 21.37 2.21 -19.50
CA GLN A 166 20.90 2.98 -18.33
C GLN A 166 20.78 4.50 -18.57
N TRP A 167 21.62 5.08 -19.42
CA TRP A 167 21.56 6.51 -19.75
C TRP A 167 20.35 6.89 -20.60
N PHE A 168 19.74 5.94 -21.33
CA PHE A 168 18.63 6.22 -22.25
C PHE A 168 17.42 6.77 -21.49
N PRO A 169 16.68 7.78 -22.01
CA PRO A 169 15.60 8.45 -21.27
C PRO A 169 14.64 7.48 -20.58
N PHE A 170 14.14 6.46 -21.28
CA PHE A 170 13.41 5.34 -20.67
C PHE A 170 14.37 4.21 -20.27
N HIS A 171 14.39 3.82 -19.00
CA HIS A 171 15.11 2.62 -18.55
C HIS A 171 14.39 2.01 -17.35
N LEU A 172 14.41 0.69 -17.21
CA LEU A 172 13.69 0.01 -16.12
C LEU A 172 14.13 0.49 -14.73
N SER A 173 15.42 0.83 -14.54
CA SER A 173 15.94 1.41 -13.30
C SER A 173 15.42 2.82 -12.95
N LYS A 174 14.58 3.42 -13.79
CA LYS A 174 13.90 4.71 -13.57
C LYS A 174 12.41 4.54 -13.29
N VAL A 175 11.93 3.30 -13.28
CA VAL A 175 10.56 2.89 -13.00
C VAL A 175 10.59 2.21 -11.64
N SER A 176 9.70 2.59 -10.75
CA SER A 176 9.51 1.94 -9.43
C SER A 176 9.44 0.42 -9.52
N TYR A 177 9.82 -0.27 -8.46
CA TYR A 177 9.95 -1.73 -8.50
C TYR A 177 8.62 -2.45 -8.80
N TRP A 178 7.50 -1.98 -8.23
CA TRP A 178 6.19 -2.60 -8.43
C TRP A 178 5.80 -2.52 -9.91
N ALA A 179 6.00 -1.37 -10.54
CA ALA A 179 5.72 -1.20 -11.95
C ALA A 179 6.71 -2.01 -12.80
N ARG A 180 7.99 -2.06 -12.41
CA ARG A 180 9.03 -2.82 -13.12
C ARG A 180 8.73 -4.33 -13.14
N THR A 181 8.42 -4.91 -11.99
CA THR A 181 8.11 -6.35 -11.85
C THR A 181 6.82 -6.74 -12.57
N VAL A 182 5.84 -5.84 -12.65
CA VAL A 182 4.62 -6.03 -13.45
C VAL A 182 4.90 -5.89 -14.96
N ILE A 183 5.67 -4.87 -15.36
CA ILE A 183 5.93 -4.55 -16.78
C ILE A 183 6.77 -5.62 -17.46
N VAL A 184 7.85 -6.12 -16.83
CA VAL A 184 8.81 -7.02 -17.50
C VAL A 184 8.14 -8.27 -18.11
N PRO A 185 7.32 -9.06 -17.39
CA PRO A 185 6.59 -10.17 -18.01
C PRO A 185 5.55 -9.70 -19.03
N LEU A 186 4.89 -8.55 -18.81
CA LEU A 186 3.96 -7.96 -19.77
C LEU A 186 4.62 -7.57 -21.10
N LEU A 187 5.90 -7.17 -21.11
CA LEU A 187 6.64 -6.90 -22.34
C LEU A 187 6.73 -8.16 -23.21
N VAL A 188 6.95 -9.32 -22.60
CA VAL A 188 6.98 -10.60 -23.31
C VAL A 188 5.59 -10.97 -23.83
N LEU A 189 4.55 -10.81 -23.00
CA LEU A 189 3.17 -11.05 -23.41
C LEU A 189 2.74 -10.13 -24.57
N ASN A 190 3.14 -8.86 -24.56
CA ASN A 190 2.86 -7.92 -25.65
C ASN A 190 3.64 -8.28 -26.94
N ALA A 191 4.84 -8.84 -26.81
CA ALA A 191 5.64 -9.31 -27.94
C ALA A 191 5.09 -10.61 -28.56
N LYS A 192 4.58 -11.54 -27.74
CA LYS A 192 4.04 -12.84 -28.18
C LYS A 192 2.56 -12.78 -28.54
N ARG A 193 1.79 -11.87 -27.94
CA ARG A 193 0.34 -11.67 -28.11
C ARG A 193 -0.44 -12.99 -28.00
N PRO A 194 -0.23 -13.79 -26.92
CA PRO A 194 -0.93 -15.05 -26.76
C PRO A 194 -2.44 -14.82 -26.60
N LEU A 195 -3.21 -15.86 -26.89
CA LEU A 195 -4.65 -15.90 -26.61
C LEU A 195 -4.90 -16.84 -25.44
N ALA A 196 -5.77 -16.42 -24.52
CA ALA A 196 -6.34 -17.24 -23.47
C ALA A 196 -6.89 -18.55 -24.04
N GLN A 197 -6.69 -19.66 -23.32
CA GLN A 197 -7.31 -20.92 -23.70
C GLN A 197 -8.84 -20.82 -23.62
N ASN A 198 -9.37 -20.15 -22.58
CA ASN A 198 -10.80 -19.84 -22.40
C ASN A 198 -11.71 -21.02 -22.76
N PRO A 199 -11.62 -22.15 -22.00
CA PRO A 199 -12.29 -23.40 -22.37
C PRO A 199 -13.82 -23.28 -22.46
N ARG A 200 -14.43 -22.30 -21.76
CA ARG A 200 -15.86 -22.01 -21.80
C ARG A 200 -16.27 -21.08 -22.95
N GLY A 201 -15.32 -20.50 -23.68
CA GLY A 201 -15.58 -19.58 -24.79
C GLY A 201 -16.32 -18.30 -24.38
N VAL A 202 -16.19 -17.88 -23.11
CA VAL A 202 -16.95 -16.73 -22.58
C VAL A 202 -16.42 -15.43 -23.20
N ARG A 203 -17.35 -14.59 -23.67
CA ARG A 203 -17.10 -13.24 -24.18
C ARG A 203 -17.97 -12.22 -23.44
N ILE A 204 -17.54 -10.97 -23.49
CA ILE A 204 -18.19 -9.82 -22.82
C ILE A 204 -18.46 -8.67 -23.80
N ASP A 205 -18.78 -9.01 -25.05
CA ASP A 205 -19.00 -8.03 -26.13
C ASP A 205 -20.16 -7.08 -25.79
N GLU A 206 -21.13 -7.53 -24.99
CA GLU A 206 -22.27 -6.74 -24.52
C GLU A 206 -21.90 -5.58 -23.59
N LEU A 207 -20.66 -5.51 -23.11
CA LEU A 207 -20.17 -4.42 -22.26
C LEU A 207 -19.63 -3.21 -23.04
N PHE A 208 -19.47 -3.34 -24.35
CA PHE A 208 -18.96 -2.27 -25.22
C PHE A 208 -20.12 -1.46 -25.82
N ILE A 209 -19.91 -0.16 -26.05
CA ILE A 209 -20.88 0.68 -26.79
C ILE A 209 -20.63 0.52 -28.28
N ASP A 210 -19.37 0.65 -28.70
CA ASP A 210 -18.95 0.36 -30.07
C ASP A 210 -18.48 -1.08 -30.23
N PRO A 211 -18.52 -1.67 -31.44
CA PRO A 211 -17.99 -3.01 -31.67
C PRO A 211 -16.55 -3.15 -31.13
N PRO A 212 -16.23 -4.18 -30.32
CA PRO A 212 -14.94 -4.28 -29.61
C PRO A 212 -13.71 -4.22 -30.53
N VAL A 213 -13.85 -4.67 -31.78
CA VAL A 213 -12.82 -4.58 -32.81
C VAL A 213 -12.38 -3.14 -33.10
N ASN A 214 -13.23 -2.15 -32.86
CA ASN A 214 -12.95 -0.73 -33.11
C ASN A 214 -12.20 -0.05 -31.94
N ALA A 215 -12.01 -0.74 -30.82
CA ALA A 215 -11.31 -0.19 -29.66
C ALA A 215 -9.93 0.36 -30.04
N GLY A 216 -9.68 1.63 -29.69
CA GLY A 216 -8.43 2.35 -29.93
C GLY A 216 -7.62 2.60 -28.66
N LEU A 217 -6.63 3.48 -28.72
CA LEU A 217 -5.92 3.91 -27.50
C LEU A 217 -6.75 4.91 -26.70
N LEU A 218 -6.61 4.89 -25.36
CA LEU A 218 -7.32 5.82 -24.47
C LEU A 218 -6.94 7.29 -24.72
N PRO A 219 -7.86 8.22 -24.40
CA PRO A 219 -7.56 9.65 -24.36
C PRO A 219 -6.59 9.99 -23.21
N ARG A 220 -6.09 11.24 -23.23
CA ARG A 220 -5.20 11.77 -22.18
C ARG A 220 -5.92 11.79 -20.83
N GLN A 221 -5.23 11.34 -19.79
CA GLN A 221 -5.72 11.36 -18.42
C GLN A 221 -5.44 12.69 -17.71
N GLY A 222 -6.17 12.96 -16.62
CA GLY A 222 -6.11 14.24 -15.91
C GLY A 222 -4.72 14.60 -15.36
N HIS A 223 -3.92 13.62 -14.92
CA HIS A 223 -2.57 13.86 -14.39
C HIS A 223 -1.51 14.05 -15.46
N GLN A 224 -1.81 13.72 -16.72
CA GLN A 224 -0.83 13.75 -17.80
C GLN A 224 -0.73 15.15 -18.40
N SER A 225 0.50 15.68 -18.50
CA SER A 225 0.80 16.93 -19.18
C SER A 225 0.41 16.85 -20.67
N PRO A 226 -0.30 17.85 -21.21
CA PRO A 226 -0.70 17.87 -22.62
C PRO A 226 0.48 17.72 -23.60
N GLY A 227 1.59 18.42 -23.35
CA GLY A 227 2.76 18.40 -24.23
C GLY A 227 3.50 17.06 -24.20
N TRP A 228 3.77 16.52 -23.01
CA TRP A 228 4.42 15.22 -22.88
C TRP A 228 3.54 14.09 -23.42
N PHE A 229 2.24 14.11 -23.15
CA PHE A 229 1.33 13.11 -23.68
C PHE A 229 1.31 13.14 -25.21
N ALA A 230 1.22 14.31 -25.84
CA ALA A 230 1.29 14.43 -27.30
C ALA A 230 2.60 13.88 -27.86
N PHE A 231 3.74 14.18 -27.23
CA PHE A 231 5.03 13.61 -27.60
C PHE A 231 5.04 12.09 -27.51
N PHE A 232 4.63 11.49 -26.38
CA PHE A 232 4.61 10.04 -26.23
C PHE A 232 3.56 9.36 -27.12
N ARG A 233 2.49 10.05 -27.50
CA ARG A 233 1.57 9.57 -28.54
C ARG A 233 2.27 9.43 -29.88
N VAL A 234 3.08 10.41 -30.29
CA VAL A 234 3.89 10.29 -31.52
C VAL A 234 4.88 9.13 -31.40
N VAL A 235 5.55 8.98 -30.25
CA VAL A 235 6.46 7.85 -30.00
C VAL A 235 5.73 6.51 -30.11
N ASP A 236 4.53 6.35 -29.54
CA ASP A 236 3.72 5.13 -29.66
C ASP A 236 3.43 4.79 -31.13
N HIS A 237 3.03 5.77 -31.94
CA HIS A 237 2.73 5.56 -33.36
C HIS A 237 3.98 5.18 -34.14
N ALA A 238 5.12 5.83 -33.86
CA ALA A 238 6.39 5.52 -34.50
C ALA A 238 6.87 4.10 -34.13
N LEU A 239 6.80 3.72 -32.86
CA LEU A 239 7.14 2.37 -32.39
C LEU A 239 6.23 1.32 -33.01
N ARG A 240 4.93 1.61 -33.13
CA ARG A 240 3.97 0.70 -33.77
C ARG A 240 4.27 0.48 -35.25
N ALA A 241 4.60 1.54 -35.97
CA ALA A 241 5.00 1.44 -37.38
C ALA A 241 6.34 0.71 -37.56
N ALA A 242 7.25 0.85 -36.60
CA ALA A 242 8.56 0.20 -36.62
C ALA A 242 8.58 -1.22 -36.03
N ASP A 243 7.50 -1.68 -35.38
CA ASP A 243 7.44 -2.97 -34.65
C ASP A 243 7.86 -4.17 -35.53
N GLY A 244 7.43 -4.19 -36.80
CA GLY A 244 7.79 -5.23 -37.76
C GLY A 244 9.21 -5.14 -38.32
N LEU A 245 9.95 -4.08 -38.02
CA LEU A 245 11.31 -3.83 -38.52
C LEU A 245 12.40 -4.27 -37.53
N PHE A 246 12.06 -4.52 -36.26
CA PHE A 246 13.02 -4.98 -35.27
C PHE A 246 13.53 -6.39 -35.63
N PRO A 247 14.84 -6.63 -35.69
CA PRO A 247 15.37 -7.96 -36.01
C PRO A 247 14.92 -9.00 -34.98
N ASN A 248 14.46 -10.17 -35.46
CA ASN A 248 14.03 -11.28 -34.60
C ASN A 248 15.07 -11.68 -33.56
N TYR A 249 16.36 -11.63 -33.90
CA TYR A 249 17.44 -11.91 -32.96
C TYR A 249 17.45 -10.96 -31.75
N THR A 250 17.22 -9.66 -31.98
CA THR A 250 17.16 -8.64 -30.93
C THR A 250 15.96 -8.90 -30.02
N ARG A 251 14.79 -9.21 -30.61
CA ARG A 251 13.57 -9.55 -29.88
C ARG A 251 13.76 -10.77 -28.98
N GLU A 252 14.30 -11.86 -29.52
CA GLU A 252 14.56 -13.08 -28.76
C GLU A 252 15.62 -12.87 -27.67
N ARG A 253 16.63 -12.03 -27.92
CA ARG A 253 17.60 -11.63 -26.89
C ARG A 253 16.94 -10.84 -25.76
N ALA A 254 16.04 -9.91 -26.09
CA ALA A 254 15.30 -9.13 -25.11
C ALA A 254 14.35 -10.00 -24.28
N ILE A 255 13.66 -10.96 -24.90
CA ILE A 255 12.83 -11.95 -24.20
C ILE A 255 13.67 -12.76 -23.21
N ARG A 256 14.86 -13.24 -23.61
CA ARG A 256 15.76 -13.96 -22.70
C ARG A 256 16.20 -13.10 -21.51
N GLN A 257 16.43 -11.80 -21.71
CA GLN A 257 16.73 -10.89 -20.61
C GLN A 257 15.52 -10.66 -19.69
N ALA A 258 14.30 -10.59 -20.22
CA ALA A 258 13.09 -10.50 -19.42
C ALA A 258 12.90 -11.76 -18.56
N VAL A 259 13.09 -12.96 -19.14
CA VAL A 259 13.03 -14.23 -18.39
C VAL A 259 14.10 -14.27 -17.30
N SER A 260 15.36 -13.93 -17.63
CA SER A 260 16.44 -13.89 -16.63
C SER A 260 16.16 -12.91 -15.50
N PHE A 261 15.54 -11.75 -15.80
CA PHE A 261 15.14 -10.79 -14.78
C PHE A 261 14.10 -11.38 -13.83
N VAL A 262 13.09 -12.08 -14.36
CA VAL A 262 12.03 -12.72 -13.58
C VAL A 262 12.59 -13.89 -12.76
N ASP A 263 13.35 -14.78 -13.38
CA ASP A 263 13.93 -15.97 -12.74
C ASP A 263 14.76 -15.60 -11.49
N GLU A 264 15.60 -14.57 -11.60
CA GLU A 264 16.42 -14.06 -10.48
C GLU A 264 15.58 -13.56 -9.30
N ARG A 265 14.35 -13.10 -9.57
CA ARG A 265 13.49 -12.35 -8.64
C ARG A 265 12.21 -13.06 -8.25
N LEU A 266 12.08 -14.36 -8.54
CA LEU A 266 10.87 -15.13 -8.21
C LEU A 266 10.60 -15.26 -6.71
N ASN A 267 11.60 -15.04 -5.83
CA ASN A 267 11.47 -15.12 -4.37
C ASN A 267 10.83 -16.44 -3.85
N GLY A 268 11.02 -17.55 -4.56
CA GLY A 268 10.42 -18.84 -4.19
C GLY A 268 8.89 -18.77 -4.15
N GLU A 269 8.28 -19.31 -3.09
CA GLU A 269 6.81 -19.34 -2.94
C GLU A 269 6.20 -17.96 -2.67
N ASP A 270 7.00 -16.93 -2.40
CA ASP A 270 6.50 -15.56 -2.22
C ASP A 270 6.42 -14.79 -3.54
N GLY A 271 6.90 -15.35 -4.65
CA GLY A 271 6.60 -14.87 -6.00
C GLY A 271 7.32 -13.58 -6.43
N LEU A 272 7.27 -13.30 -7.73
CA LEU A 272 7.90 -12.12 -8.33
C LEU A 272 7.39 -10.83 -7.67
N GLY A 273 8.30 -10.08 -7.04
CA GLY A 273 7.98 -8.83 -6.35
C GLY A 273 7.03 -8.96 -5.16
N ALA A 274 6.63 -10.20 -4.81
CA ALA A 274 5.65 -10.50 -3.78
C ALA A 274 4.32 -9.73 -3.89
N ILE A 275 3.87 -9.52 -5.14
CA ILE A 275 2.59 -8.88 -5.48
C ILE A 275 1.85 -9.65 -6.59
N TYR A 276 0.53 -9.82 -6.44
CA TYR A 276 -0.31 -10.60 -7.34
C TYR A 276 -0.12 -10.27 -8.83
N PRO A 277 -0.17 -9.01 -9.29
CA PRO A 277 -0.12 -8.73 -10.73
C PRO A 277 1.20 -9.18 -11.37
N ALA A 278 2.32 -9.07 -10.65
CA ALA A 278 3.62 -9.52 -11.15
C ALA A 278 3.69 -11.06 -11.22
N MET A 279 3.16 -11.76 -10.21
CA MET A 279 3.07 -13.23 -10.20
C MET A 279 2.21 -13.74 -11.35
N ALA A 280 0.99 -13.22 -11.52
CA ALA A 280 0.07 -13.64 -12.57
C ALA A 280 0.68 -13.43 -13.97
N ASN A 281 1.31 -12.27 -14.20
CA ASN A 281 1.99 -11.99 -15.45
C ASN A 281 3.19 -12.92 -15.68
N ALA A 282 3.96 -13.26 -14.64
CA ALA A 282 5.06 -14.21 -14.75
C ALA A 282 4.57 -15.61 -15.16
N VAL A 283 3.48 -16.11 -14.55
CA VAL A 283 2.88 -17.40 -14.92
C VAL A 283 2.44 -17.39 -16.39
N MET A 284 1.70 -16.36 -16.81
CA MET A 284 1.27 -16.21 -18.20
C MET A 284 2.45 -16.09 -19.17
N MET A 285 3.53 -15.42 -18.78
CA MET A 285 4.75 -15.32 -19.57
C MET A 285 5.39 -16.69 -19.79
N TYR A 286 5.58 -17.49 -18.72
CA TYR A 286 6.15 -18.83 -18.85
C TYR A 286 5.28 -19.73 -19.74
N ASP A 287 3.95 -19.68 -19.55
CA ASP A 287 2.99 -20.40 -20.40
C ASP A 287 3.12 -20.00 -21.88
N ALA A 288 3.13 -18.69 -22.17
CA ALA A 288 3.27 -18.16 -23.54
C ALA A 288 4.63 -18.50 -24.18
N LEU A 289 5.65 -18.83 -23.38
CA LEU A 289 6.95 -19.29 -23.85
C LEU A 289 7.06 -20.82 -23.95
N GLY A 290 6.00 -21.56 -23.62
CA GLY A 290 5.92 -23.02 -23.74
C GLY A 290 6.58 -23.80 -22.59
N TYR A 291 6.77 -23.17 -21.42
CA TYR A 291 7.27 -23.87 -20.23
C TYR A 291 6.18 -24.82 -19.72
N ALA A 292 6.54 -26.08 -19.48
CA ALA A 292 5.61 -27.05 -18.90
C ALA A 292 5.13 -26.61 -17.51
N GLU A 293 3.92 -27.02 -17.11
CA GLU A 293 3.32 -26.66 -15.81
C GLU A 293 4.19 -27.05 -14.62
N ASP A 294 4.89 -28.17 -14.72
CA ASP A 294 5.82 -28.69 -13.71
C ASP A 294 7.24 -28.12 -13.81
N HIS A 295 7.52 -27.22 -14.78
CA HIS A 295 8.78 -26.52 -14.82
C HIS A 295 8.95 -25.69 -13.53
N PRO A 296 10.07 -25.82 -12.79
CA PRO A 296 10.21 -25.26 -11.45
C PRO A 296 9.79 -23.78 -11.33
N ASN A 297 10.24 -22.93 -12.26
CA ASN A 297 9.93 -21.49 -12.25
C ASN A 297 8.45 -21.18 -12.54
N ARG A 298 7.78 -21.95 -13.41
CA ARG A 298 6.35 -21.78 -13.69
C ARG A 298 5.52 -22.28 -12.52
N ALA A 299 5.83 -23.49 -12.04
CA ALA A 299 5.16 -24.12 -10.91
C ALA A 299 5.22 -23.23 -9.66
N ILE A 300 6.39 -22.68 -9.33
CA ILE A 300 6.55 -21.83 -8.14
C ILE A 300 5.80 -20.51 -8.28
N ALA A 301 5.84 -19.86 -9.45
CA ALA A 301 5.08 -18.65 -9.72
C ALA A 301 3.56 -18.87 -9.65
N ARG A 302 3.09 -20.05 -10.04
CA ARG A 302 1.67 -20.42 -9.93
C ARG A 302 1.27 -20.73 -8.49
N LYS A 303 2.14 -21.40 -7.73
CA LYS A 303 1.94 -21.70 -6.31
C LYS A 303 1.94 -20.44 -5.45
N SER A 304 2.76 -19.43 -5.77
CA SER A 304 2.82 -18.19 -5.00
C SER A 304 1.51 -17.42 -4.99
N ILE A 305 0.71 -17.53 -6.06
CA ILE A 305 -0.62 -16.93 -6.15
C ILE A 305 -1.61 -17.62 -5.19
N GLU A 306 -1.47 -18.93 -4.95
CA GLU A 306 -2.36 -19.68 -4.06
C GLU A 306 -2.22 -19.24 -2.60
N LYS A 307 -1.02 -18.80 -2.19
CA LYS A 307 -0.77 -18.24 -0.86
C LYS A 307 -1.52 -16.93 -0.60
N LEU A 308 -2.04 -16.29 -1.64
CA LEU A 308 -2.78 -15.04 -1.52
C LEU A 308 -4.29 -15.27 -1.32
N LEU A 309 -4.77 -16.51 -1.44
CA LEU A 309 -6.18 -16.84 -1.27
C LEU A 309 -6.58 -16.81 0.20
N VAL A 310 -7.64 -16.06 0.51
CA VAL A 310 -8.37 -16.11 1.76
C VAL A 310 -9.64 -16.90 1.51
N VAL A 311 -9.82 -18.00 2.23
CA VAL A 311 -10.98 -18.88 2.08
C VAL A 311 -11.69 -18.97 3.43
N HIS A 312 -12.86 -18.34 3.52
CA HIS A 312 -13.77 -18.51 4.64
C HIS A 312 -14.79 -19.61 4.36
N ASP A 313 -15.70 -19.85 5.31
CA ASP A 313 -16.78 -20.82 5.18
C ASP A 313 -17.66 -20.51 3.97
N ASP A 314 -18.02 -19.23 3.81
CA ASP A 314 -19.03 -18.77 2.86
C ASP A 314 -18.48 -18.02 1.64
N GLU A 315 -17.35 -17.33 1.79
CA GLU A 315 -16.77 -16.47 0.76
C GLU A 315 -15.26 -16.71 0.66
N ALA A 316 -14.68 -16.30 -0.46
CA ALA A 316 -13.26 -16.35 -0.68
C ALA A 316 -12.84 -15.18 -1.56
N TYR A 317 -11.61 -14.73 -1.43
CA TYR A 317 -11.05 -13.70 -2.29
C TYR A 317 -9.52 -13.82 -2.35
N CYS A 318 -8.92 -13.21 -3.37
CA CYS A 318 -7.48 -13.19 -3.55
C CYS A 318 -6.92 -11.83 -3.10
N GLN A 319 -5.91 -11.85 -2.24
CA GLN A 319 -5.21 -10.66 -1.75
C GLN A 319 -4.20 -10.15 -2.79
N PRO A 320 -3.85 -8.85 -2.80
CA PRO A 320 -2.80 -8.33 -3.66
C PRO A 320 -1.39 -8.72 -3.20
N CYS A 321 -1.17 -8.87 -1.89
CA CYS A 321 0.07 -9.31 -1.25
C CYS A 321 -0.21 -9.61 0.23
N LEU A 322 0.82 -10.01 0.99
CA LEU A 322 0.75 -10.29 2.43
C LEU A 322 1.59 -9.26 3.21
N SER A 323 1.16 -8.86 4.41
CA SER A 323 1.76 -7.78 5.22
C SER A 323 2.42 -8.21 6.55
N PRO A 324 3.06 -9.38 6.68
CA PRO A 324 3.44 -9.93 7.99
C PRO A 324 4.52 -9.10 8.71
N VAL A 325 5.48 -8.50 8.00
CA VAL A 325 6.54 -7.68 8.62
C VAL A 325 5.95 -6.38 9.17
N TRP A 326 5.11 -5.73 8.36
CA TRP A 326 4.40 -4.52 8.73
C TRP A 326 3.45 -4.74 9.91
N ASP A 327 2.59 -5.76 9.84
CA ASP A 327 1.62 -6.08 10.89
C ASP A 327 2.32 -6.45 12.21
N THR A 328 3.38 -7.26 12.14
CA THR A 328 4.16 -7.66 13.32
C THR A 328 4.84 -6.47 13.99
N SER A 329 5.45 -5.58 13.20
CA SER A 329 6.15 -4.42 13.73
C SER A 329 5.19 -3.41 14.38
N LEU A 330 4.05 -3.11 13.75
CA LEU A 330 3.04 -2.20 14.30
C LEU A 330 2.30 -2.81 15.51
N ALA A 331 2.02 -4.11 15.50
CA ALA A 331 1.50 -4.81 16.66
C ALA A 331 2.50 -4.74 17.84
N ALA A 332 3.79 -4.92 17.59
CA ALA A 332 4.83 -4.77 18.61
C ALA A 332 4.86 -3.35 19.20
N HIS A 333 4.77 -2.30 18.37
CA HIS A 333 4.68 -0.91 18.87
C HIS A 333 3.47 -0.70 19.79
N ALA A 334 2.30 -1.16 19.37
CA ALA A 334 1.07 -1.04 20.15
C ALA A 334 1.18 -1.80 21.48
N LEU A 335 1.70 -3.03 21.47
CA LEU A 335 1.87 -3.87 22.66
C LEU A 335 2.90 -3.28 23.63
N LEU A 336 4.05 -2.77 23.14
CA LEU A 336 5.04 -2.11 23.98
C LEU A 336 4.51 -0.80 24.61
N GLU A 337 3.50 -0.17 24.01
CA GLU A 337 2.81 0.98 24.61
C GLU A 337 1.93 0.59 25.80
N THR A 338 1.45 -0.64 25.87
CA THR A 338 0.52 -1.07 26.93
C THR A 338 1.17 -1.16 28.32
N ARG A 339 2.51 -1.21 28.42
CA ARG A 339 3.24 -1.43 29.69
C ARG A 339 2.71 -2.65 30.47
N ASP A 340 2.20 -3.66 29.76
CA ASP A 340 1.78 -4.96 30.30
C ASP A 340 2.88 -6.00 30.01
N ALA A 341 3.31 -6.76 31.01
CA ALA A 341 4.42 -7.70 30.86
C ALA A 341 4.16 -8.81 29.83
N ARG A 342 2.90 -9.29 29.72
CA ARG A 342 2.52 -10.30 28.72
C ARG A 342 2.59 -9.72 27.31
N ALA A 343 2.16 -8.46 27.16
CA ALA A 343 2.23 -7.72 25.90
C ALA A 343 3.69 -7.46 25.48
N GLU A 344 4.56 -7.06 26.41
CA GLU A 344 5.98 -6.90 26.15
C GLU A 344 6.65 -8.19 25.69
N ASP A 345 6.37 -9.31 26.37
CA ASP A 345 6.95 -10.61 26.01
C ASP A 345 6.44 -11.08 24.64
N ALA A 346 5.18 -10.80 24.29
CA ALA A 346 4.65 -11.08 22.96
C ALA A 346 5.28 -10.21 21.87
N ALA A 347 5.43 -8.90 22.12
CA ALA A 347 6.12 -8.00 21.20
C ALA A 347 7.55 -8.48 20.93
N ILE A 348 8.28 -8.93 21.95
CA ILE A 348 9.63 -9.47 21.80
C ILE A 348 9.66 -10.74 20.96
N ARG A 349 8.70 -11.66 21.14
CA ARG A 349 8.59 -12.83 20.24
C ARG A 349 8.42 -12.42 18.77
N GLY A 350 7.60 -11.41 18.49
CA GLY A 350 7.46 -10.86 17.15
C GLY A 350 8.73 -10.22 16.61
N LEU A 351 9.48 -9.49 17.46
CA LEU A 351 10.75 -8.87 17.07
C LEU A 351 11.86 -9.92 16.83
N GLU A 352 11.90 -11.00 17.60
CA GLU A 352 12.81 -12.13 17.35
C GLU A 352 12.45 -12.89 16.06
N TRP A 353 11.16 -12.95 15.70
CA TRP A 353 10.72 -13.47 14.39
C TRP A 353 11.17 -12.57 13.23
N LEU A 354 11.11 -11.24 13.42
CA LEU A 354 11.56 -10.26 12.43
C LEU A 354 13.08 -10.27 12.21
N ARG A 355 13.86 -10.56 13.25
CA ARG A 355 15.33 -10.51 13.22
C ARG A 355 15.98 -11.32 12.07
N PRO A 356 15.64 -12.60 11.83
CA PRO A 356 16.21 -13.37 10.71
C PRO A 356 15.73 -12.90 9.33
N LEU A 357 14.70 -12.05 9.25
CA LEU A 357 14.19 -11.51 7.98
C LEU A 357 14.95 -10.27 7.50
N GLN A 358 15.89 -9.75 8.29
CA GLN A 358 16.72 -8.63 7.85
C GLN A 358 17.56 -9.05 6.64
N ILE A 359 17.47 -8.30 5.55
CA ILE A 359 18.18 -8.60 4.32
C ILE A 359 19.61 -8.06 4.43
N LEU A 360 20.58 -8.96 4.57
CA LEU A 360 21.99 -8.63 4.83
C LEU A 360 22.95 -8.95 3.68
N ASP A 361 22.50 -9.73 2.69
CA ASP A 361 23.37 -10.29 1.65
C ASP A 361 22.90 -9.97 0.22
N VAL A 362 21.60 -9.76 0.01
CA VAL A 362 21.04 -9.48 -1.31
C VAL A 362 21.13 -8.01 -1.64
N ARG A 363 21.81 -7.71 -2.74
CA ARG A 363 21.91 -6.38 -3.34
C ARG A 363 20.75 -6.18 -4.31
N GLY A 364 19.64 -5.68 -3.79
CA GLY A 364 18.42 -5.43 -4.55
C GLY A 364 18.55 -4.34 -5.61
N ASP A 365 17.45 -4.10 -6.33
CA ASP A 365 17.42 -3.21 -7.51
C ASP A 365 17.83 -1.76 -7.22
N TRP A 366 17.70 -1.33 -5.95
CA TRP A 366 18.14 -0.03 -5.43
C TRP A 366 19.65 0.24 -5.62
N ILE A 367 20.48 -0.80 -5.82
CA ILE A 367 21.91 -0.64 -6.10
C ILE A 367 22.19 0.12 -7.39
N SER A 368 21.22 0.19 -8.31
CA SER A 368 21.31 1.01 -9.53
C SER A 368 21.61 2.48 -9.22
N ARG A 369 21.25 2.95 -8.01
CA ARG A 369 21.49 4.31 -7.52
C ARG A 369 22.42 4.36 -6.31
N ARG A 370 22.56 3.25 -5.55
CA ARG A 370 23.36 3.18 -4.32
C ARG A 370 24.28 1.94 -4.31
N PRO A 371 25.21 1.81 -5.26
CA PRO A 371 26.00 0.58 -5.46
C PRO A 371 26.97 0.26 -4.31
N HIS A 372 27.24 1.22 -3.42
CA HIS A 372 28.20 1.04 -2.32
C HIS A 372 27.53 0.94 -0.94
N VAL A 373 26.22 1.17 -0.85
CA VAL A 373 25.45 0.97 0.39
C VAL A 373 25.30 -0.52 0.63
N ARG A 374 25.53 -0.99 1.87
CA ARG A 374 25.32 -2.40 2.20
C ARG A 374 23.84 -2.67 2.45
N PRO A 375 23.31 -3.83 2.03
CA PRO A 375 21.94 -4.23 2.37
C PRO A 375 21.75 -4.29 3.90
N GLY A 376 20.57 -3.87 4.34
CA GLY A 376 20.23 -3.80 5.76
C GLY A 376 18.76 -3.62 6.10
N GLY A 377 17.88 -3.65 5.09
CA GLY A 377 16.45 -3.40 5.27
C GLY A 377 15.63 -4.66 5.48
N TRP A 378 14.36 -4.46 5.77
CA TRP A 378 13.31 -5.46 5.71
C TRP A 378 12.39 -5.16 4.53
N ALA A 379 11.70 -6.19 4.04
CA ALA A 379 10.60 -6.02 3.12
C ALA A 379 9.27 -6.13 3.87
N PHE A 380 8.21 -5.61 3.27
CA PHE A 380 6.83 -5.77 3.73
C PHE A 380 6.34 -7.23 3.88
N GLN A 381 6.77 -8.11 2.96
CA GLN A 381 6.34 -9.51 2.87
C GLN A 381 7.27 -10.50 3.62
N TYR A 382 6.92 -11.79 3.63
CA TYR A 382 7.78 -12.86 4.20
C TYR A 382 9.16 -12.94 3.54
N ALA A 383 9.23 -12.88 2.20
CA ALA A 383 10.48 -12.90 1.46
C ALA A 383 10.39 -12.05 0.19
N ASN A 384 11.22 -11.00 0.12
CA ASN A 384 11.30 -10.13 -1.06
C ASN A 384 12.66 -9.43 -1.13
N ALA A 385 13.74 -10.20 -1.12
CA ALA A 385 15.08 -9.69 -0.80
C ALA A 385 15.64 -8.64 -1.80
N HIS A 386 15.10 -8.57 -3.01
CA HIS A 386 15.45 -7.54 -3.99
C HIS A 386 14.77 -6.19 -3.74
N TYR A 387 13.73 -6.17 -2.90
CA TYR A 387 12.84 -5.03 -2.69
C TYR A 387 12.53 -4.79 -1.20
N PRO A 388 13.56 -4.65 -0.32
CA PRO A 388 13.32 -4.05 0.99
C PRO A 388 12.84 -2.60 0.83
N ASP A 389 12.07 -2.12 1.80
CA ASP A 389 11.61 -0.74 1.85
C ASP A 389 12.03 -0.05 3.15
N VAL A 390 12.22 1.26 3.06
CA VAL A 390 12.68 2.08 4.18
C VAL A 390 11.60 2.29 5.23
N ASP A 391 10.33 2.07 4.88
CA ASP A 391 9.19 2.26 5.77
C ASP A 391 9.15 1.13 6.81
N ASP A 392 9.04 -0.12 6.36
CA ASP A 392 9.17 -1.34 7.17
C ASP A 392 10.48 -1.36 7.95
N THR A 393 11.59 -1.01 7.30
CA THR A 393 12.91 -0.97 7.96
C THR A 393 12.94 0.01 9.13
N ALA A 394 12.37 1.20 8.96
CA ALA A 394 12.32 2.21 10.02
C ALA A 394 11.44 1.74 11.18
N VAL A 395 10.22 1.24 10.91
CA VAL A 395 9.30 0.84 11.97
C VAL A 395 9.82 -0.37 12.77
N VAL A 396 10.48 -1.33 12.11
CA VAL A 396 11.12 -2.48 12.77
C VAL A 396 12.28 -2.02 13.66
N ALA A 397 13.18 -1.17 13.14
CA ALA A 397 14.33 -0.70 13.91
C ALA A 397 13.91 0.08 15.16
N VAL A 398 12.88 0.91 15.07
CA VAL A 398 12.33 1.69 16.19
C VAL A 398 11.67 0.78 17.24
N ALA A 399 10.98 -0.28 16.83
CA ALA A 399 10.39 -1.25 17.76
C ALA A 399 11.49 -2.03 18.51
N MET A 400 12.53 -2.47 17.79
CA MET A 400 13.70 -3.14 18.37
C MET A 400 14.44 -2.25 19.36
N GLU A 401 14.66 -0.98 19.02
CA GLU A 401 15.29 0.01 19.90
C GLU A 401 14.49 0.18 21.19
N ARG A 402 13.17 0.37 21.07
CA ARG A 402 12.28 0.48 22.24
C ARG A 402 12.34 -0.76 23.13
N ALA A 403 12.31 -1.96 22.54
CA ALA A 403 12.33 -3.22 23.28
C ALA A 403 13.64 -3.41 24.05
N GLN A 404 14.80 -3.13 23.45
CA GLN A 404 16.09 -3.27 24.14
C GLN A 404 16.27 -2.24 25.26
N GLN A 405 15.73 -1.01 25.14
CA GLN A 405 15.72 -0.04 26.22
C GLN A 405 14.89 -0.53 27.42
N LEU A 406 13.69 -1.06 27.16
CA LEU A 406 12.81 -1.59 28.20
C LEU A 406 13.45 -2.78 28.94
N LYS A 407 14.16 -3.66 28.20
CA LYS A 407 14.87 -4.80 28.79
C LYS A 407 16.29 -4.47 29.25
N GLN A 408 16.74 -3.22 29.10
CA GLN A 408 18.07 -2.72 29.46
C GLN A 408 19.20 -3.62 28.91
N ASN A 409 19.12 -3.95 27.62
CA ASN A 409 20.10 -4.80 26.94
C ASN A 409 20.47 -4.23 25.56
N ASP A 410 21.31 -4.97 24.82
CA ASP A 410 21.80 -4.61 23.48
C ASP A 410 21.42 -5.66 22.42
N ALA A 411 20.31 -6.39 22.63
CA ALA A 411 19.99 -7.59 21.84
C ALA A 411 19.89 -7.33 20.32
N TYR A 412 19.49 -6.11 19.93
CA TYR A 412 19.25 -5.72 18.54
C TYR A 412 20.26 -4.70 18.00
N ARG A 413 21.34 -4.42 18.73
CA ARG A 413 22.33 -3.38 18.38
C ARG A 413 22.80 -3.47 16.92
N ASP A 414 23.20 -4.66 16.48
CA ASP A 414 23.75 -4.86 15.13
C ASP A 414 22.67 -4.70 14.05
N SER A 415 21.47 -5.22 14.30
CA SER A 415 20.33 -5.10 13.39
C SER A 415 19.92 -3.63 13.21
N ILE A 416 19.82 -2.88 14.31
CA ILE A 416 19.51 -1.44 14.29
C ILE A 416 20.62 -0.64 13.59
N ALA A 417 21.89 -0.89 13.92
CA ALA A 417 23.01 -0.20 13.30
C ALA A 417 23.03 -0.42 11.77
N ARG A 418 22.74 -1.64 11.33
CA ARG A 418 22.66 -1.97 9.91
C ARG A 418 21.44 -1.35 9.21
N ALA A 419 20.28 -1.36 9.87
CA ALA A 419 19.07 -0.70 9.38
C ALA A 419 19.32 0.78 9.13
N ARG A 420 19.93 1.45 10.12
CA ARG A 420 20.31 2.86 10.07
C ARG A 420 21.32 3.15 8.94
N GLU A 421 22.34 2.31 8.75
CA GLU A 421 23.28 2.43 7.62
C GLU A 421 22.53 2.42 6.28
N TRP A 422 21.62 1.47 6.11
CA TRP A 422 20.88 1.31 4.86
C TRP A 422 19.87 2.45 4.64
N VAL A 423 19.03 2.79 5.62
CA VAL A 423 18.04 3.88 5.51
C VAL A 423 18.71 5.21 5.18
N VAL A 424 19.80 5.58 5.86
CA VAL A 424 20.55 6.82 5.53
C VAL A 424 21.13 6.77 4.12
N GLY A 425 21.67 5.61 3.70
CA GLY A 425 22.16 5.41 2.34
C GLY A 425 21.08 5.56 1.26
N MET A 426 19.82 5.31 1.62
CA MET A 426 18.66 5.39 0.73
C MET A 426 17.99 6.78 0.69
N GLN A 427 18.52 7.78 1.41
CA GLN A 427 17.97 9.14 1.37
C GLN A 427 18.14 9.75 -0.03
N SER A 428 17.08 10.39 -0.53
CA SER A 428 17.11 11.12 -1.80
C SER A 428 17.72 12.52 -1.63
N SER A 429 18.13 13.14 -2.73
CA SER A 429 18.85 14.41 -2.77
C SER A 429 18.04 15.61 -2.23
N ASP A 430 16.72 15.55 -2.28
CA ASP A 430 15.81 16.54 -1.69
C ASP A 430 15.65 16.42 -0.17
N GLY A 431 16.23 15.38 0.45
CA GLY A 431 16.17 15.13 1.89
C GLY A 431 15.10 14.14 2.32
N GLY A 432 14.19 13.76 1.43
CA GLY A 432 13.15 12.77 1.71
C GLY A 432 13.53 11.35 1.28
N TRP A 433 12.57 10.45 1.44
CA TRP A 433 12.64 9.05 1.02
C TRP A 433 11.38 8.66 0.25
N GLY A 434 11.59 8.01 -0.92
CA GLY A 434 10.60 7.10 -1.49
C GLY A 434 10.62 5.79 -0.70
N ALA A 435 9.70 4.86 -0.98
CA ALA A 435 9.62 3.63 -0.17
C ALA A 435 10.76 2.65 -0.46
N PHE A 436 11.11 2.42 -1.73
CA PHE A 436 12.01 1.34 -2.15
C PHE A 436 13.28 1.85 -2.86
N GLU A 437 13.20 2.96 -3.60
CA GLU A 437 14.30 3.41 -4.45
C GLU A 437 14.59 4.91 -4.31
N PRO A 438 15.86 5.32 -4.15
CA PRO A 438 16.22 6.72 -4.09
C PRO A 438 16.22 7.36 -5.48
N GLU A 439 15.89 8.65 -5.55
CA GLU A 439 15.88 9.45 -6.79
C GLU A 439 14.97 8.91 -7.91
N ASN A 440 13.91 8.16 -7.58
CA ASN A 440 12.94 7.65 -8.54
C ASN A 440 11.90 8.74 -8.90
N THR A 441 12.39 9.85 -9.45
CA THR A 441 11.67 11.12 -9.66
C THR A 441 11.55 11.51 -11.13
N GLN A 442 11.57 10.54 -12.05
CA GLN A 442 11.51 10.77 -13.50
C GLN A 442 10.07 11.03 -13.97
N TYR A 443 9.43 12.09 -13.45
CA TYR A 443 8.00 12.42 -13.60
C TYR A 443 7.46 12.43 -15.04
N TYR A 444 8.31 12.66 -16.05
CA TYR A 444 7.91 12.55 -17.45
C TYR A 444 7.41 11.15 -17.82
N LEU A 445 7.87 10.08 -17.15
CA LEU A 445 7.43 8.70 -17.40
C LEU A 445 5.93 8.50 -17.12
N ASN A 446 5.35 9.25 -16.18
CA ASN A 446 3.91 9.20 -15.90
C ASN A 446 3.02 9.73 -17.05
N ASN A 447 3.63 10.29 -18.11
CA ASN A 447 2.93 10.81 -19.29
C ASN A 447 2.94 9.84 -20.48
N ILE A 448 3.61 8.69 -20.36
CA ILE A 448 3.55 7.62 -21.36
C ILE A 448 2.10 7.10 -21.41
N PRO A 449 1.51 6.82 -22.59
CA PRO A 449 0.15 6.29 -22.69
C PRO A 449 -0.11 5.01 -21.87
N PHE A 450 0.94 4.21 -21.63
CA PHE A 450 0.91 3.05 -20.73
C PHE A 450 0.69 3.44 -19.26
N SER A 451 1.05 4.66 -18.84
CA SER A 451 0.92 5.13 -17.46
C SER A 451 -0.35 5.96 -17.25
N ASP A 452 -1.49 5.43 -17.66
CA ASP A 452 -2.81 6.06 -17.44
C ASP A 452 -3.22 6.11 -15.96
N HIS A 453 -2.52 5.39 -15.08
CA HIS A 453 -2.65 5.45 -13.62
C HIS A 453 -1.73 6.45 -12.93
N GLY A 454 -0.66 6.89 -13.58
CA GLY A 454 0.32 7.84 -13.02
C GLY A 454 1.18 7.29 -11.87
N ALA A 455 1.31 5.96 -11.76
CA ALA A 455 1.97 5.27 -10.65
C ALA A 455 3.26 4.54 -11.06
N LEU A 456 4.03 5.05 -12.05
CA LEU A 456 5.28 4.40 -12.47
C LEU A 456 6.48 4.71 -11.56
N LEU A 457 6.34 5.65 -10.63
CA LEU A 457 7.47 6.23 -9.90
C LEU A 457 7.32 6.10 -8.38
N ASP A 458 8.47 6.10 -7.70
CA ASP A 458 8.60 6.05 -6.24
C ASP A 458 9.28 7.33 -5.72
N PRO A 459 8.66 8.51 -5.88
CA PRO A 459 9.25 9.75 -5.40
C PRO A 459 9.23 9.81 -3.87
N PRO A 460 10.07 10.66 -3.26
CA PRO A 460 9.97 10.98 -1.85
C PRO A 460 8.57 11.45 -1.44
N THR A 461 8.13 11.00 -0.25
CA THR A 461 6.81 11.34 0.31
C THR A 461 6.89 11.61 1.81
N ALA A 462 5.94 12.41 2.32
CA ALA A 462 5.96 12.92 3.70
C ALA A 462 5.76 11.81 4.75
N ASP A 463 4.91 10.83 4.50
CA ASP A 463 4.69 9.71 5.41
C ASP A 463 5.95 8.84 5.56
N VAL A 464 6.58 8.43 4.47
CA VAL A 464 7.82 7.65 4.52
C VAL A 464 8.97 8.46 5.14
N SER A 465 9.14 9.72 4.71
CA SER A 465 10.22 10.58 5.21
C SER A 465 10.06 10.91 6.70
N GLY A 466 8.82 11.09 7.18
CA GLY A 466 8.52 11.30 8.58
C GLY A 466 8.89 10.08 9.44
N ARG A 467 8.65 8.85 8.97
CA ARG A 467 9.09 7.64 9.69
C ARG A 467 10.60 7.51 9.75
N CYS A 468 11.31 7.76 8.65
CA CYS A 468 12.77 7.80 8.64
C CYS A 468 13.33 8.85 9.61
N LEU A 469 12.76 10.06 9.63
CA LEU A 469 13.16 11.11 10.58
C LEU A 469 12.89 10.71 12.03
N SER A 470 11.75 10.08 12.30
CA SER A 470 11.41 9.59 13.63
C SER A 470 12.38 8.51 14.10
N MET A 471 12.73 7.56 13.21
CA MET A 471 13.74 6.54 13.48
C MET A 471 15.09 7.17 13.85
N LEU A 472 15.61 8.07 13.01
CA LEU A 472 16.88 8.74 13.29
C LEU A 472 16.83 9.46 14.64
N SER A 473 15.75 10.21 14.89
CA SER A 473 15.60 10.99 16.12
C SER A 473 15.53 10.10 17.38
N GLN A 474 14.81 8.97 17.32
CA GLN A 474 14.76 8.01 18.43
C GLN A 474 16.13 7.34 18.67
N LEU A 475 16.94 7.15 17.62
CA LEU A 475 18.32 6.67 17.73
C LEU A 475 19.31 7.75 18.23
N GLY A 476 18.82 8.94 18.60
CA GLY A 476 19.64 10.05 19.10
C GLY A 476 20.19 10.97 18.00
N GLU A 477 19.83 10.74 16.75
CA GLU A 477 20.20 11.57 15.59
C GLU A 477 19.11 12.59 15.28
N THR A 478 19.25 13.75 15.90
CA THR A 478 18.35 14.89 15.73
C THR A 478 18.85 15.83 14.62
N PRO A 479 18.00 16.72 14.09
CA PRO A 479 18.43 17.78 13.18
C PRO A 479 19.57 18.68 13.70
N LEU A 480 19.79 18.71 15.02
CA LEU A 480 20.86 19.49 15.65
C LEU A 480 22.24 18.83 15.53
N ASN A 481 22.30 17.50 15.38
CA ASN A 481 23.56 16.74 15.42
C ASN A 481 23.74 15.76 14.23
N SER A 482 22.74 15.60 13.37
CA SER A 482 22.77 14.69 12.22
C SER A 482 22.28 15.38 10.95
N GLU A 483 23.13 15.38 9.92
CA GLU A 483 22.83 15.99 8.62
C GLU A 483 21.67 15.30 7.88
N PRO A 484 21.58 13.95 7.84
CA PRO A 484 20.40 13.26 7.30
C PRO A 484 19.09 13.66 7.99
N ALA A 485 19.08 13.76 9.32
CA ALA A 485 17.92 14.17 10.09
C ALA A 485 17.53 15.62 9.81
N ARG A 486 18.51 16.53 9.67
CA ARG A 486 18.25 17.92 9.30
C ARG A 486 17.62 18.04 7.92
N ARG A 487 18.13 17.32 6.93
CA ARG A 487 17.56 17.32 5.57
C ARG A 487 16.16 16.71 5.53
N ALA A 488 15.92 15.68 6.33
CA ALA A 488 14.60 15.10 6.50
C ALA A 488 13.60 16.10 7.09
N LEU A 489 14.00 16.83 8.14
CA LEU A 489 13.19 17.90 8.71
C LEU A 489 12.90 18.99 7.67
N ASP A 490 13.91 19.47 6.95
CA ASP A 490 13.74 20.49 5.92
C ASP A 490 12.75 20.04 4.83
N TYR A 491 12.82 18.76 4.42
CA TYR A 491 11.87 18.14 3.50
C TYR A 491 10.45 18.13 4.09
N MET A 492 10.26 17.61 5.32
CA MET A 492 8.95 17.56 5.97
C MET A 492 8.29 18.93 6.08
N LEU A 493 9.07 19.96 6.42
CA LEU A 493 8.54 21.32 6.53
C LEU A 493 8.15 21.94 5.18
N LYS A 494 8.82 21.53 4.10
CA LYS A 494 8.50 21.96 2.74
C LYS A 494 7.23 21.30 2.21
N GLU A 495 6.97 20.05 2.59
CA GLU A 495 5.80 19.28 2.16
C GLU A 495 4.51 19.62 2.95
N GLN A 496 4.58 20.53 3.93
CA GLN A 496 3.38 20.96 4.66
C GLN A 496 2.45 21.78 3.74
N GLU A 497 1.19 21.37 3.67
CA GLU A 497 0.17 22.04 2.88
C GLU A 497 -0.17 23.44 3.45
N PRO A 498 -0.77 24.34 2.64
CA PRO A 498 -1.22 25.65 3.11
C PRO A 498 -2.22 25.59 4.28
N ASP A 499 -3.06 24.56 4.35
CA ASP A 499 -4.02 24.34 5.44
C ASP A 499 -3.37 23.75 6.71
N GLY A 500 -2.09 23.35 6.65
CA GLY A 500 -1.32 22.80 7.75
C GLY A 500 -1.19 21.27 7.75
N SER A 501 -1.91 20.57 6.87
CA SER A 501 -1.87 19.11 6.73
C SER A 501 -0.64 18.62 5.96
N TRP A 502 -0.47 17.29 5.91
CA TRP A 502 0.49 16.62 5.04
C TRP A 502 -0.19 15.50 4.26
N TYR A 503 0.15 15.38 2.98
CA TYR A 503 -0.35 14.32 2.10
C TYR A 503 0.12 12.92 2.54
N GLY A 504 -0.78 11.95 2.60
CA GLY A 504 -0.48 10.55 2.90
C GLY A 504 -0.43 9.71 1.63
N ARG A 505 0.74 9.18 1.28
CA ARG A 505 0.92 8.39 0.05
C ARG A 505 0.44 6.95 0.20
N TRP A 506 0.65 6.35 1.37
CA TRP A 506 0.42 4.92 1.61
C TRP A 506 -0.75 4.64 2.56
N GLY A 507 -1.09 5.60 3.42
CA GLY A 507 -2.29 5.59 4.25
C GLY A 507 -3.22 6.73 3.86
N MET A 508 -4.52 6.50 3.96
CA MET A 508 -5.56 7.40 3.49
C MET A 508 -5.92 8.45 4.54
N ASN A 509 -5.77 9.75 4.29
CA ASN A 509 -4.86 10.41 3.36
C ASN A 509 -4.12 11.51 4.15
N TYR A 510 -4.72 12.69 4.27
CA TYR A 510 -4.15 13.80 5.01
C TYR A 510 -4.14 13.56 6.52
N VAL A 511 -5.07 12.79 7.08
CA VAL A 511 -5.04 12.34 8.49
C VAL A 511 -3.81 11.48 8.74
N TYR A 512 -3.52 10.53 7.85
CA TYR A 512 -2.36 9.63 7.95
C TYR A 512 -1.03 10.38 7.79
N GLY A 513 -0.92 11.23 6.77
CA GLY A 513 0.26 12.04 6.52
C GLY A 513 0.51 13.03 7.66
N THR A 514 -0.54 13.70 8.16
CA THR A 514 -0.43 14.66 9.27
C THR A 514 -0.07 13.99 10.60
N TRP A 515 -0.63 12.82 10.90
CA TRP A 515 -0.20 12.03 12.07
C TRP A 515 1.31 11.76 12.02
N THR A 516 1.76 11.20 10.89
CA THR A 516 3.18 10.84 10.71
C THR A 516 4.08 12.07 10.81
N ALA A 517 3.66 13.18 10.21
CA ALA A 517 4.39 14.44 10.28
C ALA A 517 4.51 14.95 11.72
N LEU A 518 3.40 15.10 12.45
CA LEU A 518 3.40 15.63 13.82
C LEU A 518 4.29 14.78 14.75
N CYS A 519 4.22 13.46 14.64
CA CYS A 519 5.08 12.58 15.42
C CYS A 519 6.56 12.73 15.06
N SER A 520 6.89 12.82 13.76
CA SER A 520 8.28 13.04 13.32
C SER A 520 8.84 14.39 13.76
N LEU A 521 8.03 15.44 13.75
CA LEU A 521 8.42 16.77 14.21
C LEU A 521 8.65 16.78 15.73
N ASN A 522 7.82 16.07 16.49
CA ASN A 522 8.00 15.90 17.93
C ASN A 522 9.29 15.12 18.24
N ALA A 523 9.52 14.01 17.53
CA ALA A 523 10.74 13.21 17.68
C ALA A 523 11.99 14.05 17.34
N ALA A 524 11.92 14.85 16.27
CA ALA A 524 12.97 15.77 15.85
C ALA A 524 13.23 16.94 16.83
N GLY A 525 12.41 17.09 17.86
CA GLY A 525 12.59 18.06 18.94
C GLY A 525 11.86 19.39 18.74
N LEU A 526 10.93 19.50 17.79
CA LEU A 526 10.06 20.67 17.69
C LEU A 526 9.10 20.70 18.88
N THR A 527 8.87 21.89 19.43
CA THR A 527 7.97 22.06 20.57
C THR A 527 6.53 22.24 20.11
N PRO A 528 5.53 21.95 20.98
CA PRO A 528 4.13 22.29 20.73
C PRO A 528 3.88 23.77 20.37
N ASP A 529 4.79 24.67 20.76
CA ASP A 529 4.67 26.09 20.47
C ASP A 529 5.08 26.49 19.06
N ASP A 530 5.75 25.60 18.34
CA ASP A 530 6.20 25.84 16.97
C ASP A 530 5.01 26.08 16.04
N PRO A 531 4.99 27.15 15.23
CA PRO A 531 3.88 27.45 14.32
C PRO A 531 3.55 26.30 13.36
N ARG A 532 4.55 25.52 12.94
CA ARG A 532 4.39 24.43 11.97
C ARG A 532 3.69 23.23 12.63
N MET A 533 4.05 22.93 13.88
CA MET A 533 3.38 21.95 14.75
C MET A 533 1.92 22.37 15.02
N LYS A 534 1.73 23.63 15.45
CA LYS A 534 0.39 24.17 15.75
C LYS A 534 -0.55 24.10 14.56
N ARG A 535 -0.09 24.43 13.35
CA ARG A 535 -0.92 24.37 12.14
C ARG A 535 -1.43 22.96 11.85
N GLY A 536 -0.56 21.95 11.94
CA GLY A 536 -0.98 20.55 11.75
C GLY A 536 -1.95 20.06 12.82
N ALA A 537 -1.69 20.41 14.09
CA ALA A 537 -2.59 20.08 15.19
C ALA A 537 -3.96 20.78 15.03
N GLN A 538 -3.96 22.07 14.70
CA GLN A 538 -5.18 22.85 14.46
C GLN A 538 -6.00 22.30 13.30
N TRP A 539 -5.34 21.86 12.23
CA TRP A 539 -6.00 21.18 11.11
C TRP A 539 -6.74 19.93 11.60
N LEU A 540 -6.06 19.01 12.31
CA LEU A 540 -6.71 17.81 12.88
C LEU A 540 -7.89 18.18 13.79
N LEU A 541 -7.72 19.17 14.67
CA LEU A 541 -8.80 19.63 15.54
C LEU A 541 -10.01 20.16 14.75
N SER A 542 -9.76 20.86 13.64
CA SER A 542 -10.82 21.47 12.80
C SER A 542 -11.67 20.46 12.02
N ILE A 543 -11.15 19.25 11.78
CA ILE A 543 -11.79 18.23 10.94
C ILE A 543 -12.44 17.10 11.74
N GLN A 544 -12.45 17.18 13.07
CA GLN A 544 -13.05 16.16 13.93
C GLN A 544 -14.56 16.05 13.67
N ASN A 545 -15.04 14.81 13.50
CA ASN A 545 -16.46 14.53 13.30
C ASN A 545 -17.28 14.80 14.57
N LYS A 546 -18.60 14.90 14.41
CA LYS A 546 -19.54 15.16 15.51
C LYS A 546 -19.59 14.04 16.55
N ASP A 547 -19.34 12.80 16.13
CA ASP A 547 -19.24 11.61 16.99
C ASP A 547 -17.95 11.56 17.83
N GLY A 548 -16.94 12.38 17.49
CA GLY A 548 -15.64 12.42 18.17
C GLY A 548 -14.51 11.76 17.40
N GLY A 549 -14.81 11.00 16.35
CA GLY A 549 -13.81 10.37 15.50
C GLY A 549 -13.30 11.25 14.37
N TRP A 550 -12.46 10.64 13.53
CA TRP A 550 -11.94 11.21 12.28
C TRP A 550 -12.11 10.21 11.14
N GLY A 551 -12.32 10.71 9.93
CA GLY A 551 -12.42 9.89 8.74
C GLY A 551 -12.23 10.66 7.44
N GLU A 552 -11.47 10.06 6.54
CA GLU A 552 -11.32 10.33 5.11
C GLU A 552 -11.64 9.06 4.31
N ASP A 553 -11.97 9.25 3.04
CA ASP A 553 -12.14 8.18 2.06
C ASP A 553 -11.25 8.39 0.83
N GLY A 554 -11.38 7.50 -0.16
CA GLY A 554 -10.51 7.50 -1.34
C GLY A 554 -10.67 8.72 -2.23
N ASP A 555 -11.78 9.45 -2.07
CA ASP A 555 -12.05 10.70 -2.78
C ASP A 555 -11.12 11.83 -2.31
N SER A 556 -10.51 11.72 -1.12
CA SER A 556 -9.48 12.65 -0.64
C SER A 556 -8.26 12.75 -1.59
N TYR A 557 -8.05 11.78 -2.47
CA TYR A 557 -6.95 11.76 -3.44
C TYR A 557 -7.22 12.50 -4.77
N LYS A 558 -8.32 13.24 -4.88
CA LYS A 558 -8.64 14.05 -6.09
C LYS A 558 -7.47 14.96 -6.48
N LEU A 559 -7.16 15.02 -7.78
CA LEU A 559 -6.06 15.86 -8.32
C LEU A 559 -6.20 17.35 -8.00
N ASN A 560 -7.43 17.82 -7.87
CA ASN A 560 -7.74 19.21 -7.53
C ASN A 560 -8.14 19.27 -6.06
N TYR A 561 -7.19 19.06 -5.15
CA TYR A 561 -7.44 19.20 -3.71
C TYR A 561 -7.97 20.61 -3.40
N ARG A 562 -9.11 20.68 -2.70
CA ARG A 562 -9.78 21.95 -2.34
C ARG A 562 -9.95 22.11 -0.83
N GLY A 563 -9.19 21.34 -0.05
CA GLY A 563 -9.36 21.19 1.39
C GLY A 563 -10.03 19.85 1.73
N PHE A 564 -10.04 19.56 3.02
CA PHE A 564 -10.57 18.33 3.60
C PHE A 564 -12.04 18.09 3.22
N GLU A 565 -12.34 16.88 2.75
CA GLU A 565 -13.69 16.39 2.51
C GLU A 565 -14.02 15.36 3.59
N GLN A 566 -15.08 15.63 4.35
CA GLN A 566 -15.43 14.84 5.53
C GLN A 566 -16.01 13.47 5.13
N ALA A 567 -15.47 12.39 5.72
CA ALA A 567 -16.01 11.04 5.62
C ALA A 567 -16.39 10.49 7.02
N PRO A 568 -17.18 9.41 7.10
CA PRO A 568 -17.52 8.77 8.37
C PRO A 568 -16.27 8.34 9.14
N SER A 569 -16.34 8.46 10.46
CA SER A 569 -15.23 8.10 11.35
C SER A 569 -14.82 6.64 11.18
N THR A 570 -13.52 6.37 11.28
CA THR A 570 -13.00 5.00 11.37
C THR A 570 -12.07 4.87 12.57
N ALA A 571 -11.92 3.66 13.11
CA ALA A 571 -11.12 3.43 14.31
C ALA A 571 -9.63 3.71 14.06
N SER A 572 -9.10 3.28 12.91
CA SER A 572 -7.70 3.52 12.54
C SER A 572 -7.38 4.99 12.31
N GLN A 573 -8.24 5.72 11.57
CA GLN A 573 -8.04 7.14 11.30
C GLN A 573 -8.21 8.01 12.56
N THR A 574 -9.17 7.66 13.42
CA THR A 574 -9.31 8.29 14.73
C THR A 574 -8.06 8.08 15.58
N ALA A 575 -7.50 6.86 15.59
CA ALA A 575 -6.25 6.58 16.28
C ALA A 575 -5.07 7.41 15.73
N TRP A 576 -4.93 7.55 14.42
CA TRP A 576 -3.89 8.41 13.82
C TRP A 576 -4.01 9.87 14.27
N ALA A 577 -5.22 10.44 14.18
CA ALA A 577 -5.47 11.80 14.62
C ALA A 577 -5.12 11.99 16.11
N LEU A 578 -5.51 11.03 16.97
CA LEU A 578 -5.19 11.05 18.40
C LEU A 578 -3.68 10.97 18.64
N LEU A 579 -2.97 10.04 17.98
CA LEU A 579 -1.52 9.89 18.09
C LEU A 579 -0.79 11.19 17.67
N GLY A 580 -1.20 11.80 16.55
CA GLY A 580 -0.64 13.05 16.06
C GLY A 580 -0.90 14.24 16.99
N LEU A 581 -2.14 14.38 17.50
CA LEU A 581 -2.50 15.42 18.46
C LEU A 581 -1.72 15.28 19.77
N MET A 582 -1.58 14.05 20.28
CA MET A 582 -0.78 13.80 21.48
C MET A 582 0.71 14.12 21.26
N ALA A 583 1.27 13.81 20.09
CA ALA A 583 2.63 14.19 19.73
C ALA A 583 2.80 15.72 19.62
N ALA A 584 1.77 16.43 19.19
CA ALA A 584 1.74 17.89 19.16
C ALA A 584 1.50 18.55 20.54
N GLY A 585 1.35 17.77 21.62
CA GLY A 585 1.15 18.27 22.98
C GLY A 585 -0.31 18.53 23.37
N GLU A 586 -1.28 18.15 22.54
CA GLU A 586 -2.71 18.41 22.73
C GLU A 586 -3.41 17.39 23.63
N VAL A 587 -2.68 16.64 24.48
CA VAL A 587 -3.21 15.56 25.33
C VAL A 587 -4.40 16.00 26.22
N ASN A 588 -4.39 17.26 26.65
CA ASN A 588 -5.44 17.83 27.51
C ASN A 588 -6.55 18.55 26.73
N ASN A 589 -6.50 18.53 25.40
CA ASN A 589 -7.52 19.13 24.57
C ASN A 589 -8.84 18.32 24.63
N PRO A 590 -10.02 18.95 24.80
CA PRO A 590 -11.30 18.25 24.82
C PRO A 590 -11.57 17.41 23.56
N ALA A 591 -11.03 17.79 22.40
CA ALA A 591 -11.12 17.01 21.18
C ALA A 591 -10.46 15.63 21.31
N VAL A 592 -9.30 15.55 21.98
CA VAL A 592 -8.62 14.27 22.24
C VAL A 592 -9.47 13.39 23.14
N ALA A 593 -10.07 13.94 24.21
CA ALA A 593 -10.97 13.17 25.08
C ALA A 593 -12.17 12.59 24.30
N ARG A 594 -12.79 13.37 23.42
CA ARG A 594 -13.88 12.89 22.56
C ARG A 594 -13.46 11.77 21.61
N GLY A 595 -12.24 11.82 21.06
CA GLY A 595 -11.71 10.74 20.22
C GLY A 595 -11.48 9.46 21.00
N ILE A 596 -11.02 9.57 22.25
CA ILE A 596 -10.88 8.43 23.16
C ILE A 596 -12.25 7.83 23.50
N ASP A 597 -13.25 8.66 23.78
CA ASP A 597 -14.62 8.21 24.04
C ASP A 597 -15.23 7.49 22.82
N TYR A 598 -14.98 8.00 21.61
CA TYR A 598 -15.37 7.33 20.36
C TYR A 598 -14.75 5.92 20.27
N LEU A 599 -13.43 5.79 20.48
CA LEU A 599 -12.80 4.47 20.43
C LEU A 599 -13.34 3.53 21.52
N ILE A 600 -13.66 4.02 22.71
CA ILE A 600 -14.26 3.16 23.75
C ILE A 600 -15.66 2.71 23.34
N ALA A 601 -16.47 3.63 22.79
CA ALA A 601 -17.85 3.35 22.38
C ALA A 601 -17.95 2.36 21.22
N GLU A 602 -17.00 2.42 20.27
CA GLU A 602 -16.97 1.56 19.08
C GLU A 602 -16.21 0.23 19.31
N GLN A 603 -15.70 -0.03 20.52
CA GLN A 603 -15.05 -1.32 20.82
C GLN A 603 -16.11 -2.43 20.96
N ASN A 604 -16.02 -3.45 20.12
CA ASN A 604 -16.96 -4.56 20.08
C ASN A 604 -16.72 -5.59 21.20
N ASP A 605 -17.55 -6.63 21.27
CA ASP A 605 -17.48 -7.67 22.32
C ASP A 605 -16.19 -8.49 22.30
N GLU A 606 -15.54 -8.62 21.13
CA GLU A 606 -14.24 -9.28 20.95
C GLU A 606 -13.06 -8.44 21.47
N GLY A 607 -13.31 -7.18 21.90
CA GLY A 607 -12.28 -6.27 22.37
C GLY A 607 -11.54 -5.53 21.25
N LEU A 608 -12.03 -5.61 20.02
CA LEU A 608 -11.47 -4.95 18.84
C LEU A 608 -12.49 -3.94 18.27
N TRP A 609 -12.23 -3.39 17.09
CA TRP A 609 -13.09 -2.43 16.41
C TRP A 609 -13.48 -2.93 15.04
N ASP A 610 -14.73 -2.76 14.65
CA ASP A 610 -15.18 -3.07 13.30
C ASP A 610 -14.86 -1.93 12.33
N GLU A 611 -14.30 -2.28 11.18
CA GLU A 611 -13.88 -1.30 10.17
C GLU A 611 -13.94 -1.95 8.80
N THR A 612 -15.03 -1.70 8.06
CA THR A 612 -15.26 -2.19 6.69
C THR A 612 -14.77 -1.20 5.62
N ARG A 613 -14.47 0.03 6.02
CA ARG A 613 -13.91 1.05 5.11
C ARG A 613 -12.43 0.79 4.88
N PHE A 614 -12.00 1.14 3.67
CA PHE A 614 -10.59 1.19 3.32
C PHE A 614 -9.98 2.38 4.05
N THR A 615 -8.73 2.25 4.47
CA THR A 615 -7.97 3.32 5.17
C THR A 615 -6.53 3.41 4.67
N ALA A 616 -6.17 2.62 3.66
CA ALA A 616 -4.85 2.62 3.08
C ALA A 616 -4.88 2.67 1.54
N THR A 617 -3.72 2.96 0.97
CA THR A 617 -3.58 3.26 -0.45
C THR A 617 -2.36 2.56 -1.00
N GLY A 618 -2.53 1.69 -1.99
CA GLY A 618 -1.41 1.19 -2.79
C GLY A 618 -0.98 2.23 -3.82
N PHE A 619 -1.94 2.70 -4.62
CA PHE A 619 -1.75 3.71 -5.67
C PHE A 619 -2.89 4.73 -5.64
N PRO A 620 -2.62 6.01 -5.31
CA PRO A 620 -3.64 7.05 -5.25
C PRO A 620 -4.51 7.09 -6.50
N ARG A 621 -5.84 7.03 -6.31
CA ARG A 621 -6.88 7.03 -7.37
C ARG A 621 -6.98 5.75 -8.19
N VAL A 622 -6.21 4.72 -7.87
CA VAL A 622 -6.05 3.54 -8.74
C VAL A 622 -6.24 2.25 -7.96
N PHE A 623 -5.71 2.18 -6.74
CA PHE A 623 -5.69 0.96 -5.96
C PHE A 623 -5.64 1.29 -4.46
N TYR A 624 -6.70 0.91 -3.75
CA TYR A 624 -6.85 1.14 -2.31
C TYR A 624 -6.80 -0.19 -1.56
N LEU A 625 -6.42 -0.10 -0.29
CA LEU A 625 -6.21 -1.25 0.56
C LEU A 625 -6.98 -1.12 1.87
N ARG A 626 -7.48 -2.25 2.35
CA ARG A 626 -7.99 -2.41 3.71
C ARG A 626 -7.06 -3.36 4.46
N TYR A 627 -6.29 -2.78 5.38
CA TYR A 627 -5.48 -3.54 6.32
C TYR A 627 -6.35 -3.98 7.48
N HIS A 628 -6.67 -5.27 7.58
CA HIS A 628 -7.51 -5.78 8.67
C HIS A 628 -6.84 -5.66 10.05
N GLY A 629 -5.52 -5.46 10.09
CA GLY A 629 -4.76 -5.18 11.31
C GLY A 629 -4.94 -3.76 11.84
N TYR A 630 -5.22 -2.77 10.99
CA TYR A 630 -5.21 -1.34 11.37
C TYR A 630 -6.27 -1.02 12.43
N ARG A 631 -7.47 -1.60 12.29
CA ARG A 631 -8.55 -1.51 13.27
C ARG A 631 -8.23 -2.17 14.62
N LYS A 632 -7.12 -2.90 14.74
CA LYS A 632 -6.74 -3.64 15.95
C LYS A 632 -5.64 -2.93 16.71
N PHE A 633 -4.48 -2.74 16.07
CA PHE A 633 -3.31 -2.21 16.78
C PHE A 633 -3.29 -0.68 16.89
N PHE A 634 -3.86 0.09 15.94
CA PHE A 634 -3.85 1.56 16.05
C PHE A 634 -4.75 2.07 17.18
N PRO A 635 -6.02 1.64 17.32
CA PRO A 635 -6.85 2.04 18.45
C PRO A 635 -6.25 1.63 19.80
N LEU A 636 -5.72 0.41 19.91
CA LEU A 636 -4.98 -0.03 21.10
C LEU A 636 -3.83 0.93 21.42
N TRP A 637 -3.02 1.27 20.42
CA TRP A 637 -1.89 2.16 20.56
C TRP A 637 -2.32 3.55 21.05
N ALA A 638 -3.33 4.15 20.42
CA ALA A 638 -3.84 5.46 20.81
C ALA A 638 -4.38 5.48 22.25
N LEU A 639 -5.18 4.47 22.64
CA LEU A 639 -5.71 4.33 23.99
C LEU A 639 -4.61 4.14 25.03
N ALA A 640 -3.65 3.25 24.76
CA ALA A 640 -2.53 2.98 25.65
C ALA A 640 -1.65 4.22 25.85
N ARG A 641 -1.35 4.95 24.76
CA ARG A 641 -0.56 6.18 24.80
C ARG A 641 -1.28 7.27 25.60
N TYR A 642 -2.56 7.50 25.34
CA TYR A 642 -3.35 8.48 26.07
C TYR A 642 -3.38 8.19 27.58
N ARG A 643 -3.65 6.93 27.94
CA ARG A 643 -3.62 6.46 29.33
C ARG A 643 -2.26 6.73 29.99
N ASN A 644 -1.16 6.38 29.32
CA ASN A 644 0.19 6.57 29.86
C ASN A 644 0.50 8.06 30.08
N LEU A 645 0.22 8.92 29.10
CA LEU A 645 0.47 10.36 29.20
C LEU A 645 -0.34 11.00 30.33
N LYS A 646 -1.61 10.61 30.49
CA LYS A 646 -2.46 11.07 31.60
C LYS A 646 -1.96 10.59 32.97
N ARG A 647 -1.61 9.32 33.11
CA ARG A 647 -1.09 8.73 34.36
C ARG A 647 0.24 9.37 34.77
N ASP A 648 1.14 9.58 33.82
CA ASP A 648 2.46 10.15 34.07
C ASP A 648 2.40 11.69 34.19
N ASN A 649 1.23 12.31 33.95
CA ASN A 649 1.02 13.75 33.90
C ASN A 649 1.99 14.46 32.95
N THR A 650 2.20 13.88 31.76
CA THR A 650 3.07 14.41 30.72
C THR A 650 2.28 14.72 29.45
N THR A 651 2.76 15.70 28.69
CA THR A 651 2.19 16.06 27.38
C THR A 651 3.19 15.83 26.24
N ARG A 652 4.35 15.25 26.55
CA ARG A 652 5.42 14.98 25.58
C ARG A 652 5.50 13.50 25.31
N VAL A 653 5.37 13.12 24.05
CA VAL A 653 5.63 11.75 23.59
C VAL A 653 7.15 11.55 23.48
N THR A 654 7.69 10.53 24.15
CA THR A 654 9.13 10.29 24.25
C THR A 654 9.63 9.16 23.36
N VAL A 655 8.76 8.24 22.95
CA VAL A 655 9.10 7.06 22.14
C VAL A 655 7.99 6.73 21.15
N GLY A 656 8.39 6.10 20.05
CA GLY A 656 7.49 5.63 19.00
C GLY A 656 7.16 6.70 17.96
N LEU A 657 6.54 6.20 16.89
CA LEU A 657 5.97 6.98 15.79
C LEU A 657 4.63 7.59 16.16
#